data_AF-A0AAW1P1Z4-F1
#
_entry.id   AF-A0AAW1P1Z4-F1
#
_cell.length_a   1.000
_cell.length_b   1.000
_cell.length_c   1.000
_cell.angle_alpha   90.00
_cell.angle_beta   90.00
_cell.angle_gamma   90.00
#
_symmetry.space_group_name_H-M   'P 1'
#
loop_
_entity.id
_entity.type
_entity.pdbx_description
1 polymer ?
#
loop_
_entity_poly.entity_id
_entity_poly.type
_entity_poly.pdbx_seq_one_letter_code
_entity_poly.pdbx_strand_id
1 'polypeptide(L)'
;MILMRDDFEDVPLNSPDAARTKSHARPPRGERSEGGSADPLLAAQLQRLKAQMLQSANAHEDEQERLEQEHQHKVAELEGQQEQTPLAEGVAGDASASRERASEDGQQDAWQLLQDERAAHEEAKEHLEMLQEALRHVREEADQAAASLAERDAFWKSELEQERRTLAAAQEQLAQQASEHAAAVKAAASSAGGQHAELEQALADQRAACRGAQAEAERLAERVERLESSAAAAASQARERDAAELAEQEHALQHLRQEALLQAHEHATQARVAASQQSSDLAEQLQEAKDLLLNEQTTCRALRQDLEEQMAAVEAAQAAAARASAGEEETERALEAQLRQARAECSRLQAEVDRLRSAEQTASAAASSSQLTAAAWAAQSQEVQDLRAQLAAAGEARAAAEQERDKAKQQLTRLKAALVGEQDAEEDKVRWRVDAEVRLVREELAAGAAQQEAVARSQLAEAQAQLAAAHERLQQTQTDLEAWEAAVAARDTELQNLQTALGELTYESEAAERLRSELRASHVECDQLRSDLAQARASVKAEADARSRAEADARQAVRGGQQQHEWEQRLQEEAAMLRRALGESMKRVNMLNSDTNSMVDRRIVVKLLVTFFERGQSPEVLQLMTRMLGFTEEDKRRMGIGVERKGVLRSVATMPFNLVKGGVALARGAVVSSPRAAGSAQDDASGLADQWIDFLIQQAAAAESAEEMAKQNGKPGAEQWSRQAR
;
A
#
# COMPACT_ATOMS: atom_id res chain seq x y z
N MET A 1 -7.78 24.24 32.11
CA MET A 1 -7.23 25.37 32.88
C MET A 1 -6.35 24.77 33.98
N ILE A 2 -5.02 24.83 33.78
CA ILE A 2 -3.95 24.80 34.80
C ILE A 2 -3.77 23.46 35.58
N LEU A 3 -2.63 22.81 35.72
CA LEU A 3 -1.25 22.92 35.19
C LEU A 3 -0.46 21.66 35.67
N MET A 4 0.56 21.29 34.88
CA MET A 4 1.85 20.69 35.23
C MET A 4 1.96 19.28 35.85
N ARG A 5 2.58 18.39 35.07
CA ARG A 5 3.92 17.86 35.42
C ARG A 5 4.62 17.27 34.19
N ASP A 6 5.58 18.04 33.68
CA ASP A 6 6.72 17.57 32.88
C ASP A 6 7.80 17.07 33.84
N ASP A 7 8.54 16.03 33.43
CA ASP A 7 9.95 15.75 33.76
C ASP A 7 10.36 14.55 32.86
N PHE A 8 11.12 14.80 31.78
CA PHE A 8 12.59 14.72 31.66
C PHE A 8 13.10 13.33 31.23
N GLU A 9 13.63 13.24 30.00
CA GLU A 9 14.92 12.59 29.69
C GLU A 9 15.40 12.99 28.28
N ASP A 10 16.23 14.03 28.23
CA ASP A 10 17.09 14.39 27.10
C ASP A 10 18.39 13.57 27.19
N VAL A 11 18.76 12.88 26.11
CA VAL A 11 20.08 12.24 25.94
C VAL A 11 20.88 13.01 24.89
N PRO A 12 22.13 13.44 25.19
CA PRO A 12 22.84 14.39 24.35
C PRO A 12 23.62 13.76 23.19
N LEU A 13 23.73 14.61 22.18
CA LEU A 13 24.60 14.61 21.01
C LEU A 13 26.03 14.07 21.25
N ASN A 14 26.53 13.32 20.26
CA ASN A 14 27.96 13.21 20.02
C ASN A 14 28.26 13.35 18.52
N SER A 15 28.75 14.54 18.14
CA SER A 15 29.44 14.80 16.88
C SER A 15 30.94 14.63 17.10
N PRO A 16 31.70 14.23 16.08
CA PRO A 16 32.93 14.96 15.83
C PRO A 16 33.03 15.42 14.38
N ASP A 17 33.25 16.72 14.27
CA ASP A 17 33.66 17.45 13.10
C ASP A 17 35.14 17.16 12.77
N ALA A 18 35.47 17.09 11.48
CA ALA A 18 36.54 17.89 10.84
C ALA A 18 37.28 17.17 9.70
N ALA A 19 37.01 17.69 8.50
CA ALA A 19 37.99 18.12 7.49
C ALA A 19 38.91 17.08 6.81
N ARG A 20 38.63 16.84 5.51
CA ARG A 20 39.68 17.02 4.50
C ARG A 20 39.12 17.33 3.10
N THR A 21 39.45 18.54 2.66
CA THR A 21 39.37 19.05 1.29
C THR A 21 40.28 18.28 0.33
N LYS A 22 39.83 17.99 -0.90
CA LYS A 22 40.41 18.47 -2.18
C LYS A 22 40.13 17.53 -3.37
N SER A 23 39.92 18.20 -4.49
CA SER A 23 40.29 17.86 -5.87
C SER A 23 39.23 17.25 -6.79
N HIS A 24 38.92 18.07 -7.80
CA HIS A 24 38.34 17.75 -9.08
C HIS A 24 38.93 16.49 -9.73
N ALA A 25 38.05 15.62 -10.21
CA ALA A 25 38.29 14.84 -11.41
C ALA A 25 36.97 14.62 -12.15
N ARG A 26 36.89 15.19 -13.35
CA ARG A 26 35.81 15.08 -14.32
C ARG A 26 35.94 13.70 -15.01
N PRO A 27 34.92 12.83 -15.06
CA PRO A 27 35.01 11.62 -15.85
C PRO A 27 34.75 11.94 -17.34
N PRO A 28 35.35 11.19 -18.27
CA PRO A 28 35.21 11.44 -19.69
C PRO A 28 33.82 11.04 -20.19
N ARG A 29 33.31 11.83 -21.14
CA ARG A 29 32.17 11.46 -22.01
C ARG A 29 32.54 10.20 -22.78
N GLY A 30 31.98 9.06 -22.35
CA GLY A 30 31.92 7.83 -23.13
C GLY A 30 30.78 7.89 -24.14
N GLU A 31 31.08 7.41 -25.33
CA GLU A 31 30.28 7.45 -26.55
C GLU A 31 28.95 6.69 -26.41
N ARG A 32 27.89 7.27 -26.98
CA ARG A 32 26.61 6.61 -27.17
C ARG A 32 26.77 5.55 -28.26
N SER A 33 26.83 4.30 -27.84
CA SER A 33 26.53 3.14 -28.69
C SER A 33 25.03 2.92 -28.66
N GLU A 34 24.34 3.35 -29.72
CA GLU A 34 22.98 2.89 -30.03
C GLU A 34 23.06 1.40 -30.38
N GLY A 35 22.44 0.58 -29.55
CA GLY A 35 22.30 -0.86 -29.76
C GLY A 35 21.38 -1.43 -28.71
N GLY A 36 20.13 -1.68 -29.10
CA GLY A 36 19.13 -2.30 -28.24
C GLY A 36 19.58 -3.67 -27.76
N SER A 37 20.03 -3.72 -26.51
CA SER A 37 20.16 -4.94 -25.74
C SER A 37 19.21 -4.77 -24.55
N ALA A 38 18.24 -5.66 -24.43
CA ALA A 38 17.40 -5.77 -23.25
C ALA A 38 18.28 -5.74 -21.99
N ASP A 39 17.86 -4.96 -20.98
CA ASP A 39 18.61 -4.74 -19.75
C ASP A 39 18.98 -6.10 -19.13
N PRO A 40 20.28 -6.45 -19.02
CA PRO A 40 20.70 -7.72 -18.42
C PRO A 40 20.30 -7.82 -16.94
N LEU A 41 20.02 -6.68 -16.32
CA LEU A 41 19.46 -6.57 -14.97
C LEU A 41 18.01 -7.08 -14.88
N LEU A 42 17.17 -6.76 -15.87
CA LEU A 42 15.79 -7.24 -15.91
C LEU A 42 15.73 -8.75 -16.19
N ALA A 43 16.60 -9.24 -17.07
CA ALA A 43 16.74 -10.67 -17.33
C ALA A 43 17.23 -11.44 -16.08
N ALA A 44 18.16 -10.87 -15.31
CA ALA A 44 18.64 -11.45 -14.05
C ALA A 44 17.56 -11.42 -12.95
N GLN A 45 16.75 -10.36 -12.88
CA GLN A 45 15.61 -10.29 -11.95
C GLN A 45 14.53 -11.31 -12.28
N LEU A 46 14.17 -11.47 -13.55
CA LEU A 46 13.20 -12.49 -13.98
C LEU A 46 13.69 -13.92 -13.74
N GLN A 47 14.98 -14.19 -13.95
CA GLN A 47 15.60 -15.47 -13.60
C GLN A 47 15.54 -15.75 -12.10
N ARG A 48 15.77 -14.73 -11.27
CA ARG A 48 15.71 -14.85 -9.81
C ARG A 48 14.29 -15.09 -9.31
N LEU A 49 13.31 -14.38 -9.88
CA LEU A 49 11.90 -14.54 -9.56
C LEU A 49 11.40 -15.93 -9.97
N LYS A 50 11.82 -16.42 -11.15
CA LYS A 50 11.52 -17.79 -11.60
C LYS A 50 12.12 -18.85 -10.69
N ALA A 51 13.35 -18.65 -10.21
CA ALA A 51 13.98 -19.56 -9.25
C ALA A 51 13.26 -19.56 -7.90
N GLN A 52 12.80 -18.40 -7.41
CA GLN A 52 12.01 -18.30 -6.19
C GLN A 52 10.65 -19.00 -6.31
N MET A 53 9.93 -18.84 -7.43
CA MET A 53 8.66 -19.53 -7.63
C MET A 53 8.82 -21.06 -7.74
N LEU A 54 9.92 -21.54 -8.34
CA LEU A 54 10.22 -22.97 -8.37
C LEU A 54 10.56 -23.51 -6.98
N GLN A 55 11.26 -22.73 -6.15
CA GLN A 55 11.53 -23.12 -4.77
C GLN A 55 10.27 -23.15 -3.91
N SER A 56 9.35 -22.20 -4.09
CA SER A 56 8.06 -22.21 -3.37
C SER A 56 7.15 -23.34 -3.83
N ALA A 57 7.16 -23.68 -5.13
CA ALA A 57 6.39 -24.81 -5.65
C ALA A 57 6.87 -26.14 -5.09
N ASN A 58 8.19 -26.38 -5.07
CA ASN A 58 8.76 -27.59 -4.50
C ASN A 58 8.53 -27.68 -2.97
N ALA A 59 8.59 -26.55 -2.25
CA ALA A 59 8.32 -26.54 -0.81
C ALA A 59 6.85 -26.90 -0.49
N HIS A 60 5.91 -26.48 -1.34
CA HIS A 60 4.50 -26.88 -1.20
C HIS A 60 4.28 -28.36 -1.54
N GLU A 61 4.99 -28.91 -2.53
CA GLU A 61 4.94 -30.33 -2.88
C GLU A 61 5.49 -31.20 -1.73
N ASP A 62 6.61 -30.82 -1.14
CA ASP A 62 7.18 -31.47 0.06
C ASP A 62 6.23 -31.41 1.27
N GLU A 63 5.51 -30.29 1.45
CA GLU A 63 4.54 -30.11 2.52
C GLU A 63 3.26 -30.96 2.30
N GLN A 64 2.80 -31.09 1.05
CA GLN A 64 1.72 -32.00 0.69
C GLN A 64 2.11 -33.46 0.93
N GLU A 65 3.31 -33.90 0.50
CA GLU A 65 3.77 -35.27 0.75
C GLU A 65 3.86 -35.57 2.26
N ARG A 66 4.28 -34.59 3.06
CA ARG A 66 4.32 -34.74 4.52
C ARG A 66 2.93 -34.89 5.14
N LEU A 67 1.96 -34.08 4.70
CA LEU A 67 0.57 -34.18 5.17
C LEU A 67 -0.07 -35.50 4.75
N GLU A 68 0.21 -36.01 3.54
CA GLU A 68 -0.24 -37.33 3.10
C GLU A 68 0.35 -38.45 3.95
N GLN A 69 1.65 -38.38 4.29
CA GLN A 69 2.29 -39.35 5.18
C GLN A 69 1.71 -39.32 6.60
N GLU A 70 1.45 -38.13 7.15
CA GLU A 70 0.80 -37.98 8.46
C GLU A 70 -0.64 -38.52 8.44
N HIS A 71 -1.40 -38.31 7.36
CA HIS A 71 -2.71 -38.90 7.18
C HIS A 71 -2.66 -40.43 7.09
N GLN A 72 -1.74 -40.99 6.30
CA GLN A 72 -1.55 -42.44 6.19
C GLN A 72 -1.19 -43.06 7.53
N HIS A 73 -0.35 -42.39 8.33
CA HIS A 73 -0.01 -42.83 9.68
C HIS A 73 -1.25 -42.84 10.61
N LYS A 74 -2.05 -41.77 10.60
CA LYS A 74 -3.27 -41.70 11.42
C LYS A 74 -4.30 -42.76 11.01
N VAL A 75 -4.45 -43.04 9.71
CA VAL A 75 -5.33 -44.13 9.24
C VAL A 75 -4.84 -45.48 9.74
N ALA A 76 -3.53 -45.77 9.63
CA ALA A 76 -2.96 -47.01 10.14
C ALA A 76 -3.09 -47.16 11.67
N GLU A 77 -3.00 -46.06 12.41
CA GLU A 77 -3.17 -46.04 13.87
C GLU A 77 -4.63 -46.32 14.28
N LEU A 78 -5.60 -45.76 13.54
CA LEU A 78 -7.02 -46.05 13.76
C LEU A 78 -7.39 -47.49 13.39
N GLU A 79 -6.85 -48.03 12.30
CA GLU A 79 -7.00 -49.45 11.94
C GLU A 79 -6.40 -50.37 13.00
N GLY A 80 -5.23 -50.02 13.56
CA GLY A 80 -4.59 -50.76 14.65
C GLY A 80 -5.36 -50.72 15.98
N GLN A 81 -6.10 -49.64 16.26
CA GLN A 81 -6.99 -49.55 17.42
C GLN A 81 -8.27 -50.35 17.24
N GLN A 82 -8.75 -50.52 16.01
CA GLN A 82 -9.96 -51.30 15.69
C GLN A 82 -9.73 -52.82 15.83
N GLU A 83 -8.49 -53.30 15.69
CA GLU A 83 -8.14 -54.73 15.89
C GLU A 83 -7.90 -55.13 17.35
N GLN A 84 -7.83 -54.18 18.30
CA GLN A 84 -7.50 -54.45 19.71
C GLN A 84 -8.69 -54.50 20.68
N THR A 85 -9.94 -54.50 20.20
CA THR A 85 -11.12 -54.72 21.05
C THR A 85 -11.48 -56.22 21.15
N PRO A 86 -11.14 -56.93 22.25
CA PRO A 86 -11.62 -58.29 22.44
C PRO A 86 -13.12 -58.29 22.76
N LEU A 87 -13.88 -59.05 21.95
CA LEU A 87 -15.27 -59.43 22.20
C LEU A 87 -15.38 -60.15 23.56
N ALA A 88 -15.82 -59.42 24.58
CA ALA A 88 -16.26 -59.99 25.85
C ALA A 88 -17.80 -60.02 25.87
N GLU A 89 -18.37 -61.11 25.37
CA GLU A 89 -19.78 -61.46 25.60
C GLU A 89 -19.98 -61.86 27.07
N GLY A 90 -20.94 -61.24 27.77
CA GLY A 90 -21.44 -61.82 29.00
C GLY A 90 -22.20 -60.90 29.97
N VAL A 91 -23.52 -60.77 29.75
CA VAL A 91 -24.58 -60.76 30.79
C VAL A 91 -24.54 -59.64 31.86
N ALA A 92 -25.35 -58.58 31.66
CA ALA A 92 -26.43 -58.17 32.58
C ALA A 92 -27.04 -56.79 32.23
N GLY A 93 -28.36 -56.79 31.93
CA GLY A 93 -29.33 -55.85 32.53
C GLY A 93 -29.45 -54.41 32.02
N ASP A 94 -30.25 -54.21 30.97
CA ASP A 94 -31.27 -53.15 30.72
C ASP A 94 -31.01 -51.65 30.97
N ALA A 95 -29.83 -51.20 31.43
CA ALA A 95 -29.48 -49.77 31.52
C ALA A 95 -28.40 -49.33 30.53
N SER A 96 -27.67 -50.27 29.91
CA SER A 96 -26.57 -49.98 28.97
C SER A 96 -27.02 -49.67 27.54
N ALA A 97 -28.21 -50.13 27.13
CA ALA A 97 -28.71 -49.97 25.76
C ALA A 97 -28.99 -48.51 25.36
N SER A 98 -29.21 -47.60 26.32
CA SER A 98 -29.42 -46.18 26.05
C SER A 98 -28.11 -45.38 25.97
N ARG A 99 -27.03 -45.89 26.59
CA ARG A 99 -25.70 -45.26 26.55
C ARG A 99 -24.89 -45.71 25.33
N GLU A 100 -25.06 -46.97 24.91
CA GLU A 100 -24.50 -47.44 23.63
C GLU A 100 -25.15 -46.75 22.44
N ARG A 101 -26.47 -46.54 22.43
CA ARG A 101 -27.11 -45.80 21.31
C ARG A 101 -26.67 -44.34 21.20
N ALA A 102 -26.48 -43.64 22.33
CA ALA A 102 -25.96 -42.27 22.32
C ALA A 102 -24.48 -42.20 21.89
N SER A 103 -23.71 -43.27 22.11
CA SER A 103 -22.33 -43.41 21.62
C SER A 103 -22.28 -43.77 20.13
N GLU A 104 -23.21 -44.61 19.66
CA GLU A 104 -23.33 -44.98 18.25
C GLU A 104 -23.82 -43.82 17.39
N ASP A 105 -24.78 -43.03 17.89
CA ASP A 105 -25.25 -41.81 17.20
C ASP A 105 -24.13 -40.76 17.12
N GLY A 106 -23.37 -40.54 18.20
CA GLY A 106 -22.22 -39.63 18.17
C GLY A 106 -21.07 -40.09 17.27
N GLN A 107 -20.87 -41.41 17.12
CA GLN A 107 -19.92 -41.97 16.15
C GLN A 107 -20.41 -41.86 14.71
N GLN A 108 -21.72 -41.99 14.47
CA GLN A 108 -22.32 -41.79 13.15
C GLN A 108 -22.25 -40.32 12.71
N ASP A 109 -22.52 -39.38 13.62
CA ASP A 109 -22.41 -37.94 13.35
C ASP A 109 -20.95 -37.55 13.03
N ALA A 110 -19.98 -38.08 13.79
CA ALA A 110 -18.56 -37.85 13.51
C ALA A 110 -18.12 -38.45 12.17
N TRP A 111 -18.67 -39.61 11.79
CA TRP A 111 -18.40 -40.22 10.48
C TRP A 111 -19.02 -39.45 9.33
N GLN A 112 -20.22 -38.90 9.52
CA GLN A 112 -20.87 -38.03 8.54
C GLN A 112 -20.09 -36.73 8.35
N LEU A 113 -19.62 -36.12 9.44
CA LEU A 113 -18.80 -34.91 9.37
C LEU A 113 -17.50 -35.14 8.60
N LEU A 114 -16.82 -36.28 8.83
CA LEU A 114 -15.63 -36.67 8.06
C LEU A 114 -15.93 -36.98 6.59
N GLN A 115 -17.11 -37.48 6.26
CA GLN A 115 -17.54 -37.67 4.87
C GLN A 115 -17.82 -36.34 4.19
N ASP A 116 -18.46 -35.41 4.90
CA ASP A 116 -18.74 -34.06 4.39
C ASP A 116 -17.45 -33.26 4.19
N GLU A 117 -16.48 -33.37 5.10
CA GLU A 117 -15.15 -32.78 4.94
C GLU A 117 -14.38 -33.39 3.74
N ARG A 118 -14.48 -34.71 3.52
CA ARG A 118 -13.91 -35.35 2.33
C ARG A 118 -14.58 -34.88 1.04
N ALA A 119 -15.91 -34.74 1.04
CA ALA A 119 -16.64 -34.24 -0.11
C ALA A 119 -16.24 -32.80 -0.44
N ALA A 120 -16.14 -31.93 0.57
CA ALA A 120 -15.68 -30.55 0.40
C ALA A 120 -14.23 -30.46 -0.09
N HIS A 121 -13.35 -31.36 0.36
CA HIS A 121 -11.97 -31.42 -0.12
C HIS A 121 -11.87 -31.88 -1.58
N GLU A 122 -12.67 -32.87 -2.01
CA GLU A 122 -12.73 -33.28 -3.42
C GLU A 122 -13.31 -32.18 -4.31
N GLU A 123 -14.37 -31.48 -3.88
CA GLU A 123 -14.89 -30.30 -4.61
C GLU A 123 -13.84 -29.19 -4.74
N ALA A 124 -13.08 -28.91 -3.67
CA ALA A 124 -11.99 -27.94 -3.70
C ALA A 124 -10.87 -28.35 -4.67
N LYS A 125 -10.58 -29.65 -4.76
CA LYS A 125 -9.60 -30.21 -5.70
C LYS A 125 -10.05 -30.08 -7.15
N GLU A 126 -11.32 -30.39 -7.44
CA GLU A 126 -11.91 -30.20 -8.78
C GLU A 126 -11.87 -28.72 -9.20
N HIS A 127 -12.16 -27.80 -8.28
CA HIS A 127 -12.04 -26.36 -8.54
C HIS A 127 -10.59 -25.92 -8.82
N LEU A 128 -9.61 -26.50 -8.12
CA LEU A 128 -8.20 -26.22 -8.34
C LEU A 128 -7.74 -26.74 -9.71
N GLU A 129 -8.15 -27.94 -10.09
CA GLU A 129 -7.87 -28.50 -11.43
C GLU A 129 -8.51 -27.66 -12.55
N MET A 130 -9.75 -27.22 -12.36
CA MET A 130 -10.43 -26.31 -13.30
C MET A 130 -9.67 -24.98 -13.47
N LEU A 131 -9.19 -24.38 -12.37
CA LEU A 131 -8.41 -23.14 -12.41
C LEU A 131 -7.05 -23.35 -13.09
N GLN A 132 -6.39 -24.48 -12.86
CA GLN A 132 -5.14 -24.82 -13.53
C GLN A 132 -5.33 -24.99 -15.03
N GLU A 133 -6.42 -25.63 -15.47
CA GLU A 133 -6.74 -25.79 -16.89
C GLU A 133 -7.10 -24.45 -17.55
N ALA A 134 -7.85 -23.58 -16.86
CA ALA A 134 -8.12 -22.21 -17.32
C ALA A 134 -6.82 -21.39 -17.46
N LEU A 135 -5.90 -21.48 -16.50
CA LEU A 135 -4.58 -20.83 -16.59
C LEU A 135 -3.74 -21.38 -17.76
N ARG A 136 -3.84 -22.67 -18.06
CA ARG A 136 -3.18 -23.27 -19.22
C ARG A 136 -3.74 -22.70 -20.53
N HIS A 137 -5.05 -22.57 -20.64
CA HIS A 137 -5.71 -22.01 -21.83
C HIS A 137 -5.31 -20.54 -22.06
N VAL A 138 -5.27 -19.73 -20.99
CA VAL A 138 -4.82 -18.32 -21.07
C VAL A 138 -3.36 -18.21 -21.51
N ARG A 139 -2.49 -19.13 -21.06
CA ARG A 139 -1.09 -19.17 -21.51
C ARG A 139 -0.97 -19.54 -22.99
N GLU A 140 -1.73 -20.54 -23.45
CA GLU A 140 -1.75 -20.95 -24.85
C GLU A 140 -2.24 -19.81 -25.76
N GLU A 141 -3.26 -19.05 -25.35
CA GLU A 141 -3.73 -17.87 -26.08
C GLU A 141 -2.70 -16.74 -26.10
N ALA A 142 -2.00 -16.50 -24.98
CA ALA A 142 -0.94 -15.51 -24.90
C ALA A 142 0.25 -15.87 -25.83
N ASP A 143 0.63 -17.15 -25.90
CA ASP A 143 1.69 -17.63 -26.78
C ASP A 143 1.28 -17.52 -28.26
N GLN A 144 0.02 -17.80 -28.60
CA GLN A 144 -0.51 -17.58 -29.95
C GLN A 144 -0.53 -16.10 -30.34
N ALA A 145 -0.92 -15.21 -29.43
CA ALA A 145 -0.89 -13.77 -29.65
C ALA A 145 0.55 -13.29 -29.90
N ALA A 146 1.51 -13.75 -29.09
CA ALA A 146 2.93 -13.44 -29.25
C ALA A 146 3.50 -13.92 -30.59
N ALA A 147 3.12 -15.13 -31.03
CA ALA A 147 3.52 -15.66 -32.34
C ALA A 147 2.95 -14.80 -33.49
N SER A 148 1.69 -14.38 -33.41
CA SER A 148 1.06 -13.53 -34.43
C SER A 148 1.71 -12.15 -34.55
N LEU A 149 2.16 -11.57 -33.43
CA LEU A 149 2.91 -10.32 -33.41
C LEU A 149 4.30 -10.49 -34.03
N ALA A 150 4.99 -11.60 -33.73
CA ALA A 150 6.29 -11.90 -34.31
C ALA A 150 6.22 -12.09 -35.84
N GLU A 151 5.16 -12.73 -36.35
CA GLU A 151 4.92 -12.86 -37.80
C GLU A 151 4.67 -11.50 -38.46
N ARG A 152 3.88 -10.63 -37.83
CA ARG A 152 3.62 -9.27 -38.32
C ARG A 152 4.90 -8.42 -38.34
N ASP A 153 5.74 -8.52 -37.31
CA ASP A 153 7.03 -7.83 -37.26
C ASP A 153 8.01 -8.33 -38.32
N ALA A 154 8.04 -9.64 -38.57
CA ALA A 154 8.84 -10.23 -39.63
C ALA A 154 8.38 -9.76 -41.02
N PHE A 155 7.06 -9.69 -41.23
CA PHE A 155 6.48 -9.15 -42.46
C PHE A 155 6.93 -7.71 -42.71
N TRP A 156 6.75 -6.80 -41.74
CA TRP A 156 7.14 -5.40 -41.90
C TRP A 156 8.65 -5.21 -42.10
N LYS A 157 9.50 -6.02 -41.45
CA LYS A 157 10.95 -6.00 -41.68
C LYS A 157 11.28 -6.39 -43.12
N SER A 158 10.61 -7.41 -43.66
CA SER A 158 10.83 -7.85 -45.05
C SER A 158 10.39 -6.81 -46.07
N GLU A 159 9.24 -6.16 -45.85
CA GLU A 159 8.72 -5.08 -46.70
C GLU A 159 9.69 -3.88 -46.71
N LEU A 160 10.22 -3.51 -45.54
CA LEU A 160 11.14 -2.38 -45.39
C LEU A 160 12.52 -2.68 -45.99
N GLU A 161 12.99 -3.93 -45.92
CA GLU A 161 14.20 -4.38 -46.62
C GLU A 161 14.00 -4.39 -48.14
N GLN A 162 12.82 -4.80 -48.63
CA GLN A 162 12.51 -4.77 -50.05
C GLN A 162 12.51 -3.34 -50.58
N GLU A 163 11.89 -2.39 -49.87
CA GLU A 163 11.92 -0.97 -50.25
C GLU A 163 13.32 -0.35 -50.16
N ARG A 164 14.16 -0.78 -49.21
CA ARG A 164 15.57 -0.37 -49.19
C ARG A 164 16.34 -0.88 -50.41
N ARG A 165 16.05 -2.10 -50.87
CA ARG A 165 16.67 -2.67 -52.08
C ARG A 165 16.20 -1.97 -53.35
N THR A 166 14.92 -1.62 -53.47
CA THR A 166 14.39 -0.86 -54.62
C THR A 166 14.99 0.55 -54.67
N LEU A 167 15.10 1.24 -53.52
CA LEU A 167 15.78 2.54 -53.42
C LEU A 167 17.26 2.45 -53.80
N ALA A 168 17.98 1.44 -53.30
CA ALA A 168 19.39 1.23 -53.65
C ALA A 168 19.57 0.96 -55.16
N ALA A 169 18.70 0.14 -55.76
CA ALA A 169 18.72 -0.12 -57.20
C ALA A 169 18.42 1.14 -58.03
N ALA A 170 17.47 1.97 -57.59
CA ALA A 170 17.16 3.24 -58.26
C ALA A 170 18.34 4.24 -58.17
N GLN A 171 19.03 4.30 -57.02
CA GLN A 171 20.22 5.13 -56.87
C GLN A 171 21.38 4.65 -57.76
N GLU A 172 21.56 3.34 -57.88
CA GLU A 172 22.57 2.74 -58.76
C GLU A 172 22.26 3.03 -60.24
N GLN A 173 20.99 2.92 -60.66
CA GLN A 173 20.57 3.30 -62.01
C GLN A 173 20.82 4.78 -62.31
N LEU A 174 20.55 5.68 -61.35
CA LEU A 174 20.82 7.10 -61.50
C LEU A 174 22.34 7.38 -61.63
N ALA A 175 23.17 6.66 -60.86
CA ALA A 175 24.62 6.76 -60.95
C ALA A 175 25.17 6.22 -62.28
N GLN A 176 24.62 5.12 -62.79
CA GLN A 176 24.96 4.58 -64.11
C GLN A 176 24.60 5.57 -65.21
N GLN A 177 23.38 6.13 -65.20
CA GLN A 177 22.96 7.17 -66.15
C GLN A 177 23.87 8.40 -66.09
N ALA A 178 24.22 8.89 -64.90
CA ALA A 178 25.15 10.01 -64.75
C ALA A 178 26.54 9.70 -65.34
N SER A 179 27.02 8.46 -65.19
CA SER A 179 28.31 8.03 -65.74
C SER A 179 28.30 7.90 -67.26
N GLU A 180 27.23 7.36 -67.84
CA GLU A 180 27.03 7.25 -69.30
C GLU A 180 26.93 8.63 -69.93
N HIS A 181 26.21 9.56 -69.30
CA HIS A 181 26.13 10.94 -69.74
C HIS A 181 27.48 11.67 -69.62
N ALA A 182 28.25 11.44 -68.56
CA ALA A 182 29.60 11.99 -68.45
C ALA A 182 30.53 11.45 -69.55
N ALA A 183 30.40 10.18 -69.92
CA ALA A 183 31.14 9.59 -71.04
C ALA A 183 30.70 10.16 -72.39
N ALA A 184 29.40 10.38 -72.61
CA ALA A 184 28.85 10.99 -73.82
C ALA A 184 29.30 12.46 -73.98
N VAL A 185 29.29 13.24 -72.91
CA VAL A 185 29.80 14.63 -72.90
C VAL A 185 31.29 14.66 -73.20
N LYS A 186 32.06 13.71 -72.66
CA LYS A 186 33.50 13.60 -72.93
C LYS A 186 33.78 13.20 -74.38
N ALA A 187 32.98 12.29 -74.96
CA ALA A 187 33.07 11.90 -76.36
C ALA A 187 32.72 13.07 -77.32
N ALA A 188 31.67 13.84 -77.00
CA ALA A 188 31.28 15.04 -77.74
C ALA A 188 32.34 16.15 -77.65
N ALA A 189 32.97 16.32 -76.48
CA ALA A 189 34.06 17.29 -76.29
C ALA A 189 35.32 16.94 -77.13
N SER A 190 35.59 15.66 -77.38
CA SER A 190 36.69 15.21 -78.26
C SER A 190 36.40 15.36 -79.76
N SER A 191 35.16 15.68 -80.16
CA SER A 191 34.75 15.97 -81.54
C SER A 191 34.67 17.48 -81.85
N ALA A 192 35.38 18.30 -81.06
CA ALA A 192 35.34 19.76 -81.15
C ALA A 192 36.04 20.30 -82.41
N GLY A 193 35.27 20.27 -83.50
CA GLY A 193 35.57 20.91 -84.77
C GLY A 193 34.28 21.13 -85.59
N GLY A 194 33.22 21.70 -84.98
CA GLY A 194 32.10 22.23 -85.77
C GLY A 194 30.68 22.23 -85.18
N GLN A 195 30.41 21.70 -83.99
CA GLN A 195 29.02 21.49 -83.53
C GLN A 195 28.72 22.08 -82.14
N HIS A 196 28.82 23.42 -82.02
CA HIS A 196 28.34 24.14 -80.84
C HIS A 196 26.81 23.99 -80.65
N ALA A 197 26.07 23.78 -81.74
CA ALA A 197 24.62 23.58 -81.70
C ALA A 197 24.21 22.21 -81.11
N GLU A 198 24.98 21.14 -81.37
CA GLU A 198 24.67 19.82 -80.82
C GLU A 198 25.04 19.72 -79.34
N LEU A 199 26.09 20.43 -78.89
CA LEU A 199 26.41 20.56 -77.47
C LEU A 199 25.34 21.36 -76.70
N GLU A 200 24.79 22.42 -77.28
CA GLU A 200 23.67 23.14 -76.67
C GLU A 200 22.39 22.30 -76.62
N GLN A 201 22.12 21.51 -77.67
CA GLN A 201 20.97 20.60 -77.69
C GLN A 201 21.13 19.46 -76.65
N ALA A 202 22.32 18.86 -76.54
CA ALA A 202 22.60 17.85 -75.52
C ALA A 202 22.52 18.41 -74.08
N LEU A 203 22.94 19.66 -73.85
CA LEU A 203 22.77 20.35 -72.56
C LEU A 203 21.30 20.68 -72.27
N ALA A 204 20.51 21.01 -73.29
CA ALA A 204 19.07 21.23 -73.14
C ALA A 204 18.33 19.92 -72.79
N ASP A 205 18.68 18.81 -73.46
CA ASP A 205 18.14 17.48 -73.19
C ASP A 205 18.56 16.99 -71.79
N GLN A 206 19.80 17.25 -71.37
CA GLN A 206 20.26 16.95 -70.00
C GLN A 206 19.48 17.76 -68.95
N ARG A 207 19.23 19.05 -69.20
CA ARG A 207 18.40 19.87 -68.30
C ARG A 207 16.94 19.40 -68.29
N ALA A 208 16.43 18.87 -69.38
CA ALA A 208 15.09 18.28 -69.43
C ALA A 208 15.03 16.96 -68.65
N ALA A 209 16.01 16.07 -68.82
CA ALA A 209 16.13 14.81 -68.08
C ALA A 209 16.31 15.05 -66.57
N CYS A 210 17.19 15.98 -66.17
CA CYS A 210 17.35 16.35 -64.75
C CYS A 210 16.04 16.89 -64.16
N ARG A 211 15.29 17.72 -64.89
CA ARG A 211 13.97 18.22 -64.44
C ARG A 211 12.94 17.09 -64.32
N GLY A 212 12.97 16.11 -65.21
CA GLY A 212 12.14 14.90 -65.11
C GLY A 212 12.45 14.09 -63.87
N ALA A 213 13.73 13.79 -63.63
CA ALA A 213 14.18 13.07 -62.43
C ALA A 213 13.89 13.85 -61.13
N GLN A 214 14.01 15.18 -61.15
CA GLN A 214 13.67 16.03 -60.00
C GLN A 214 12.18 16.00 -59.70
N ALA A 215 11.32 16.05 -60.72
CA ALA A 215 9.88 15.93 -60.57
C ALA A 215 9.45 14.53 -60.10
N GLU A 216 10.14 13.46 -60.51
CA GLU A 216 9.90 12.12 -60.00
C GLU A 216 10.36 11.96 -58.54
N ALA A 217 11.50 12.55 -58.17
CA ALA A 217 11.96 12.58 -56.78
C ALA A 217 11.00 13.36 -55.86
N GLU A 218 10.46 14.50 -56.32
CA GLU A 218 9.44 15.26 -55.59
C GLU A 218 8.14 14.45 -55.42
N ARG A 219 7.68 13.74 -56.46
CA ARG A 219 6.50 12.85 -56.36
C ARG A 219 6.70 11.70 -55.39
N LEU A 220 7.90 11.11 -55.35
CA LEU A 220 8.23 10.06 -54.41
C LEU A 220 8.31 10.61 -52.97
N ALA A 221 8.88 11.80 -52.78
CA ALA A 221 8.92 12.48 -51.48
C ALA A 221 7.50 12.77 -50.96
N GLU A 222 6.62 13.32 -51.81
CA GLU A 222 5.21 13.54 -51.44
C GLU A 222 4.48 12.23 -51.11
N ARG A 223 4.80 11.13 -51.81
CA ARG A 223 4.19 9.82 -51.54
C ARG A 223 4.71 9.25 -50.21
N VAL A 224 5.99 9.40 -49.89
CA VAL A 224 6.55 9.01 -48.59
C VAL A 224 5.92 9.82 -47.47
N GLU A 225 5.79 11.14 -47.60
CA GLU A 225 5.14 12.00 -46.60
C GLU A 225 3.66 11.62 -46.39
N ARG A 226 2.94 11.29 -47.46
CA ARG A 226 1.56 10.77 -47.37
C ARG A 226 1.51 9.41 -46.66
N LEU A 227 2.44 8.51 -46.92
CA LEU A 227 2.50 7.22 -46.23
C LEU A 227 2.88 7.36 -44.76
N GLU A 228 3.82 8.25 -44.43
CA GLU A 228 4.20 8.56 -43.04
C GLU A 228 3.04 9.19 -42.27
N SER A 229 2.32 10.15 -42.87
CA SER A 229 1.13 10.75 -42.25
C SER A 229 0.00 9.73 -42.07
N SER A 230 -0.20 8.83 -43.03
CA SER A 230 -1.16 7.72 -42.93
C SER A 230 -0.77 6.71 -41.86
N ALA A 231 0.52 6.37 -41.74
CA ALA A 231 1.03 5.46 -40.72
C ALA A 231 0.92 6.07 -39.33
N ALA A 232 1.19 7.37 -39.19
CA ALA A 232 1.01 8.11 -37.94
C ALA A 232 -0.47 8.16 -37.52
N ALA A 233 -1.39 8.38 -38.46
CA ALA A 233 -2.83 8.35 -38.20
C ALA A 233 -3.34 6.94 -37.84
N ALA A 234 -2.84 5.90 -38.51
CA ALA A 234 -3.16 4.52 -38.16
C ALA A 234 -2.64 4.14 -36.76
N ALA A 235 -1.43 4.60 -36.42
CA ALA A 235 -0.83 4.39 -35.10
C ALA A 235 -1.58 5.15 -33.99
N SER A 236 -2.10 6.36 -34.25
CA SER A 236 -2.93 7.07 -33.27
C SER A 236 -4.26 6.37 -33.04
N GLN A 237 -4.92 5.90 -34.12
CA GLN A 237 -6.15 5.12 -34.01
C GLN A 237 -5.97 3.79 -33.29
N ALA A 238 -4.84 3.10 -33.50
CA ALA A 238 -4.52 1.89 -32.74
C ALA A 238 -4.38 2.19 -31.25
N ARG A 239 -3.63 3.22 -30.88
CA ARG A 239 -3.47 3.65 -29.48
C ARG A 239 -4.79 4.06 -28.82
N GLU A 240 -5.68 4.73 -29.57
CA GLU A 240 -7.01 5.09 -29.06
C GLU A 240 -7.89 3.86 -28.81
N ARG A 241 -7.81 2.84 -29.66
CA ARG A 241 -8.50 1.55 -29.45
C ARG A 241 -7.95 0.81 -28.25
N ASP A 242 -6.62 0.67 -28.17
CA ASP A 242 -5.96 0.00 -27.04
C ASP A 242 -6.28 0.71 -25.71
N ALA A 243 -6.31 2.05 -25.72
CA ALA A 243 -6.70 2.84 -24.56
C ALA A 243 -8.18 2.68 -24.18
N ALA A 244 -9.07 2.53 -25.17
CA ALA A 244 -10.49 2.26 -24.92
C ALA A 244 -10.70 0.83 -24.35
N GLU A 245 -10.02 -0.18 -24.90
CA GLU A 245 -10.08 -1.56 -24.41
C GLU A 245 -9.52 -1.66 -22.98
N LEU A 246 -8.43 -0.96 -22.67
CA LEU A 246 -7.91 -0.87 -21.30
C LEU A 246 -8.90 -0.20 -20.34
N ALA A 247 -9.56 0.89 -20.76
CA ALA A 247 -10.57 1.55 -19.94
C ALA A 247 -11.79 0.64 -19.68
N GLU A 248 -12.23 -0.14 -20.67
CA GLU A 248 -13.30 -1.13 -20.49
C GLU A 248 -12.90 -2.25 -19.53
N GLN A 249 -11.67 -2.77 -19.64
CA GLN A 249 -11.13 -3.77 -18.72
C GLN A 249 -11.02 -3.24 -17.29
N GLU A 250 -10.55 -2.00 -17.11
CA GLU A 250 -10.49 -1.35 -15.80
C GLU A 250 -11.89 -1.18 -15.19
N HIS A 251 -12.89 -0.78 -16.00
CA HIS A 251 -14.28 -0.71 -15.54
C HIS A 251 -14.85 -2.07 -15.16
N ALA A 252 -14.57 -3.12 -15.95
CA ALA A 252 -14.99 -4.48 -15.63
C ALA A 252 -14.36 -4.99 -14.33
N LEU A 253 -13.06 -4.74 -14.11
CA LEU A 253 -12.37 -5.09 -12.87
C LEU A 253 -12.89 -4.30 -11.66
N GLN A 254 -13.25 -3.03 -11.85
CA GLN A 254 -13.88 -2.23 -10.80
C GLN A 254 -15.26 -2.77 -10.43
N HIS A 255 -16.05 -3.20 -11.42
CA HIS A 255 -17.35 -3.84 -11.20
C HIS A 255 -17.19 -5.15 -10.41
N LEU A 256 -16.28 -6.03 -10.85
CA LEU A 256 -16.01 -7.29 -10.18
C LEU A 256 -15.50 -7.08 -8.74
N ARG A 257 -14.67 -6.05 -8.51
CA ARG A 257 -14.23 -5.67 -7.16
C ARG A 257 -15.40 -5.21 -6.29
N GLN A 258 -16.34 -4.44 -6.83
CA GLN A 258 -17.53 -4.02 -6.08
C GLN A 258 -18.42 -5.20 -5.73
N GLU A 259 -18.64 -6.13 -6.67
CA GLU A 259 -19.41 -7.36 -6.42
C GLU A 259 -18.74 -8.23 -5.36
N ALA A 260 -17.42 -8.44 -5.44
CA ALA A 260 -16.68 -9.20 -4.44
C ALA A 260 -16.75 -8.55 -3.05
N LEU A 261 -16.72 -7.21 -2.96
CA LEU A 261 -16.90 -6.50 -1.69
C LEU A 261 -18.31 -6.66 -1.13
N LEU A 262 -19.34 -6.65 -1.98
CA LEU A 262 -20.72 -6.89 -1.55
C LEU A 262 -20.90 -8.33 -1.05
N GLN A 263 -20.38 -9.32 -1.77
CA GLN A 263 -20.41 -10.72 -1.36
C GLN A 263 -19.66 -10.94 -0.04
N ALA A 264 -18.46 -10.36 0.10
CA ALA A 264 -17.70 -10.43 1.35
C ALA A 264 -18.46 -9.80 2.53
N HIS A 265 -19.17 -8.70 2.29
CA HIS A 265 -20.03 -8.08 3.30
C HIS A 265 -21.22 -8.98 3.67
N GLU A 266 -21.90 -9.57 2.68
CA GLU A 266 -22.99 -10.52 2.91
C GLU A 266 -22.51 -11.73 3.73
N HIS A 267 -21.39 -12.35 3.37
CA HIS A 267 -20.79 -13.45 4.13
C HIS A 267 -20.41 -13.03 5.55
N ALA A 268 -19.82 -11.84 5.74
CA ALA A 268 -19.49 -11.33 7.06
C ALA A 268 -20.74 -11.10 7.93
N THR A 269 -21.84 -10.61 7.33
CA THR A 269 -23.10 -10.45 8.06
C THR A 269 -23.75 -11.79 8.40
N GLN A 270 -23.72 -12.77 7.49
CA GLN A 270 -24.20 -14.13 7.75
C GLN A 270 -23.39 -14.81 8.85
N ALA A 271 -22.06 -14.72 8.81
CA ALA A 271 -21.19 -15.26 9.85
C ALA A 271 -21.46 -14.59 11.22
N ARG A 272 -21.73 -13.29 11.24
CA ARG A 272 -22.10 -12.57 12.48
C ARG A 272 -23.46 -12.99 13.02
N VAL A 273 -24.44 -13.24 12.15
CA VAL A 273 -25.76 -13.76 12.57
C VAL A 273 -25.62 -15.18 13.11
N ALA A 274 -24.87 -16.05 12.43
CA ALA A 274 -24.60 -17.42 12.90
C ALA A 274 -23.87 -17.43 14.25
N ALA A 275 -22.83 -16.60 14.42
CA ALA A 275 -22.13 -16.47 15.70
C ALA A 275 -23.05 -15.93 16.82
N SER A 276 -23.95 -15.00 16.49
CA SER A 276 -24.94 -14.50 17.44
C SER A 276 -25.96 -15.56 17.84
N GLN A 277 -26.38 -16.43 16.91
CA GLN A 277 -27.27 -17.55 17.19
C GLN A 277 -26.58 -18.57 18.10
N GLN A 278 -25.36 -18.99 17.75
CA GLN A 278 -24.55 -19.89 18.60
C GLN A 278 -24.33 -19.32 20.00
N SER A 279 -24.07 -18.02 20.12
CA SER A 279 -23.93 -17.37 21.43
C SER A 279 -25.23 -17.35 22.22
N SER A 280 -26.39 -17.27 21.55
CA SER A 280 -27.71 -17.36 22.19
C SER A 280 -27.98 -18.78 22.67
N ASP A 281 -27.73 -19.77 21.83
CA ASP A 281 -27.92 -21.19 22.15
C ASP A 281 -27.01 -21.62 23.31
N LEU A 282 -25.74 -21.20 23.30
CA LEU A 282 -24.81 -21.42 24.42
C LEU A 282 -25.27 -20.72 25.70
N ALA A 283 -25.87 -19.53 25.59
CA ALA A 283 -26.42 -18.82 26.75
C ALA A 283 -27.65 -19.54 27.33
N GLU A 284 -28.52 -20.08 26.48
CA GLU A 284 -29.65 -20.91 26.89
C GLU A 284 -29.18 -22.21 27.56
N GLN A 285 -28.23 -22.93 26.95
CA GLN A 285 -27.64 -24.14 27.54
C GLN A 285 -26.95 -23.85 28.89
N LEU A 286 -26.24 -22.73 29.01
CA LEU A 286 -25.63 -22.31 30.27
C LEU A 286 -26.71 -22.01 31.33
N GLN A 287 -27.84 -21.44 30.93
CA GLN A 287 -28.95 -21.14 31.83
C GLN A 287 -29.66 -22.43 32.28
N GLU A 288 -29.91 -23.37 31.37
CA GLU A 288 -30.43 -24.69 31.70
C GLU A 288 -29.50 -25.45 32.65
N ALA A 289 -28.19 -25.42 32.39
CA ALA A 289 -27.19 -26.03 33.27
C ALA A 289 -27.18 -25.38 34.67
N LYS A 290 -27.36 -24.06 34.76
CA LYS A 290 -27.48 -23.35 36.05
C LYS A 290 -28.75 -23.75 36.79
N ASP A 291 -29.88 -23.87 36.08
CA ASP A 291 -31.15 -24.26 36.69
C ASP A 291 -31.13 -25.71 37.18
N LEU A 292 -30.50 -26.62 36.41
CA LEU A 292 -30.22 -28.00 36.84
C LEU A 292 -29.32 -28.03 38.07
N LEU A 293 -28.22 -27.28 38.08
CA LEU A 293 -27.32 -27.21 39.24
C LEU A 293 -28.04 -26.65 40.48
N LEU A 294 -28.91 -25.65 40.31
CA LEU A 294 -29.71 -25.10 41.41
C LEU A 294 -30.67 -26.16 41.96
N ASN A 295 -31.28 -26.96 41.08
CA ASN A 295 -32.15 -28.06 41.47
C ASN A 295 -31.38 -29.22 42.15
N GLU A 296 -30.16 -29.51 41.70
CA GLU A 296 -29.27 -30.46 42.39
C GLU A 296 -28.84 -29.93 43.76
N GLN A 297 -28.59 -28.63 43.90
CA GLN A 297 -28.28 -28.02 45.19
C GLN A 297 -29.47 -28.07 46.16
N THR A 298 -30.69 -27.83 45.69
CA THR A 298 -31.89 -27.91 46.55
C THR A 298 -32.17 -29.35 46.97
N THR A 299 -32.02 -30.33 46.08
CA THR A 299 -32.15 -31.75 46.42
C THR A 299 -31.06 -32.23 47.38
N CYS A 300 -29.79 -31.85 47.17
CA CYS A 300 -28.72 -32.11 48.12
C CYS A 300 -28.99 -31.50 49.50
N ARG A 301 -29.59 -30.30 49.54
CA ARG A 301 -29.97 -29.65 50.80
C ARG A 301 -31.11 -30.39 51.50
N ALA A 302 -32.12 -30.85 50.77
CA ALA A 302 -33.20 -31.65 51.31
C ALA A 302 -32.67 -32.98 51.87
N LEU A 303 -31.82 -33.70 51.12
CA LEU A 303 -31.19 -34.93 51.60
C LEU A 303 -30.33 -34.72 52.86
N ARG A 304 -29.63 -33.58 52.97
CA ARG A 304 -28.90 -33.23 54.20
C ARG A 304 -29.84 -33.00 55.38
N GLN A 305 -30.96 -32.33 55.18
CA GLN A 305 -31.98 -32.16 56.23
C GLN A 305 -32.57 -33.51 56.65
N ASP A 306 -32.91 -34.37 55.71
CA ASP A 306 -33.41 -35.72 55.99
C ASP A 306 -32.37 -36.54 56.78
N LEU A 307 -31.09 -36.44 56.42
CA LEU A 307 -30.00 -37.10 57.15
C LEU A 307 -29.86 -36.55 58.58
N GLU A 308 -29.92 -35.23 58.77
CA GLU A 308 -29.89 -34.60 60.10
C GLU A 308 -31.09 -35.05 60.95
N GLU A 309 -32.29 -35.14 60.37
CA GLU A 309 -33.47 -35.68 61.04
C GLU A 309 -33.30 -37.16 61.42
N GLN A 310 -32.74 -37.98 60.53
CA GLN A 310 -32.43 -39.39 60.81
C GLN A 310 -31.38 -39.52 61.92
N MET A 311 -30.32 -38.71 61.91
CA MET A 311 -29.32 -38.71 62.97
C MET A 311 -29.93 -38.31 64.31
N ALA A 312 -30.76 -37.27 64.34
CA ALA A 312 -31.46 -36.85 65.56
C ALA A 312 -32.43 -37.94 66.07
N ALA A 313 -33.10 -38.66 65.16
CA ALA A 313 -33.95 -39.80 65.51
C ALA A 313 -33.15 -40.97 66.10
N VAL A 314 -31.97 -41.27 65.52
CA VAL A 314 -31.05 -42.29 66.05
C VAL A 314 -30.51 -41.89 67.41
N GLU A 315 -30.10 -40.64 67.60
CA GLU A 315 -29.65 -40.13 68.91
C GLU A 315 -30.77 -40.20 69.97
N ALA A 316 -32.00 -39.84 69.60
CA ALA A 316 -33.16 -39.96 70.47
C ALA A 316 -33.48 -41.43 70.83
N ALA A 317 -33.36 -42.35 69.87
CA ALA A 317 -33.54 -43.77 70.09
C ALA A 317 -32.43 -44.35 70.98
N GLN A 318 -31.17 -43.95 70.79
CA GLN A 318 -30.05 -44.32 71.65
C GLN A 318 -30.22 -43.78 73.07
N ALA A 319 -30.67 -42.54 73.23
CA ALA A 319 -30.99 -41.97 74.55
C ALA A 319 -32.17 -42.68 75.23
N ALA A 320 -33.18 -43.10 74.46
CA ALA A 320 -34.28 -43.91 74.98
C ALA A 320 -33.82 -45.32 75.40
N ALA A 321 -32.96 -45.97 74.62
CA ALA A 321 -32.36 -47.25 74.95
C ALA A 321 -31.48 -47.16 76.21
N ALA A 322 -30.66 -46.11 76.34
CA ALA A 322 -29.85 -45.87 77.53
C ALA A 322 -30.70 -45.62 78.80
N ARG A 323 -31.86 -44.98 78.66
CA ARG A 323 -32.82 -44.83 79.78
C ARG A 323 -33.49 -46.16 80.14
N ALA A 324 -33.81 -46.99 79.15
CA ALA A 324 -34.37 -48.31 79.38
C ALA A 324 -33.38 -49.23 80.09
N SER A 325 -32.11 -49.26 79.66
CA SER A 325 -31.06 -50.06 80.30
C SER A 325 -30.76 -49.58 81.73
N ALA A 326 -30.80 -48.27 82.00
CA ALA A 326 -30.67 -47.75 83.35
C ALA A 326 -31.83 -48.19 84.27
N GLY A 327 -33.05 -48.26 83.73
CA GLY A 327 -34.21 -48.80 84.44
C GLY A 327 -34.08 -50.30 84.72
N GLU A 328 -33.56 -51.07 83.77
CA GLU A 328 -33.27 -52.50 83.97
C GLU A 328 -32.21 -52.72 85.06
N GLU A 329 -31.11 -51.95 85.07
CA GLU A 329 -30.10 -52.01 86.12
C GLU A 329 -30.66 -51.66 87.53
N GLU A 330 -31.58 -50.71 87.63
CA GLU A 330 -32.26 -50.39 88.90
C GLU A 330 -33.15 -51.55 89.37
N THR A 331 -33.84 -52.23 88.45
CA THR A 331 -34.64 -53.42 88.79
C THR A 331 -33.78 -54.61 89.18
N GLU A 332 -32.63 -54.83 88.51
CA GLU A 332 -31.66 -55.85 88.88
C GLU A 332 -31.07 -55.57 90.26
N ARG A 333 -30.66 -54.33 90.56
CA ARG A 333 -30.18 -53.93 91.90
C ARG A 333 -31.26 -54.16 92.98
N ALA A 334 -32.52 -53.88 92.67
CA ALA A 334 -33.64 -54.12 93.58
C ALA A 334 -33.87 -55.63 93.83
N LEU A 335 -33.82 -56.45 92.78
CA LEU A 335 -33.94 -57.91 92.87
C LEU A 335 -32.75 -58.53 93.62
N GLU A 336 -31.52 -58.07 93.37
CA GLU A 336 -30.35 -58.49 94.14
C GLU A 336 -30.45 -58.13 95.61
N ALA A 337 -30.98 -56.96 95.95
CA ALA A 337 -31.22 -56.54 97.33
C ALA A 337 -32.26 -57.45 98.01
N GLN A 338 -33.35 -57.79 97.32
CA GLN A 338 -34.35 -58.75 97.80
C GLN A 338 -33.75 -60.15 98.00
N LEU A 339 -32.86 -60.57 97.11
CA LEU A 339 -32.20 -61.88 97.19
C LEU A 339 -31.18 -61.93 98.34
N ARG A 340 -30.48 -60.82 98.63
CA ARG A 340 -29.66 -60.68 99.85
C ARG A 340 -30.50 -60.70 101.11
N GLN A 341 -31.66 -60.03 101.12
CA GLN A 341 -32.58 -60.06 102.25
C GLN A 341 -33.14 -61.48 102.50
N ALA A 342 -33.57 -62.17 101.45
CA ALA A 342 -34.06 -63.55 101.54
C ALA A 342 -32.96 -64.51 102.06
N ARG A 343 -31.71 -64.35 101.60
CA ARG A 343 -30.56 -65.12 102.13
C ARG A 343 -30.30 -64.84 103.61
N ALA A 344 -30.41 -63.59 104.05
CA ALA A 344 -30.28 -63.23 105.47
C ALA A 344 -31.40 -63.87 106.31
N GLU A 345 -32.64 -63.88 105.82
CA GLU A 345 -33.78 -64.53 106.48
C GLU A 345 -33.61 -66.05 106.55
N CYS A 346 -33.13 -66.71 105.48
CA CYS A 346 -32.78 -68.12 105.51
C CYS A 346 -31.69 -68.42 106.54
N SER A 347 -30.65 -67.58 106.65
CA SER A 347 -29.59 -67.76 107.65
C SER A 347 -30.11 -67.60 109.09
N ARG A 348 -31.09 -66.70 109.31
CA ARG A 348 -31.75 -66.51 110.60
C ARG A 348 -32.59 -67.73 111.00
N LEU A 349 -33.34 -68.28 110.05
CA LEU A 349 -34.15 -69.49 110.26
C LEU A 349 -33.26 -70.71 110.52
N GLN A 350 -32.11 -70.82 109.83
CA GLN A 350 -31.14 -71.87 110.06
C GLN A 350 -30.58 -71.82 111.50
N ALA A 351 -30.23 -70.63 112.00
CA ALA A 351 -29.76 -70.43 113.37
C ALA A 351 -30.83 -70.78 114.43
N GLU A 352 -32.11 -70.53 114.14
CA GLU A 352 -33.22 -70.89 115.03
C GLU A 352 -33.48 -72.40 115.06
N VAL A 353 -33.33 -73.08 113.91
CA VAL A 353 -33.39 -74.56 113.82
C VAL A 353 -32.24 -75.20 114.62
N ASP A 354 -31.04 -74.65 114.55
CA ASP A 354 -29.90 -75.15 115.33
C ASP A 354 -30.07 -74.88 116.84
N ARG A 355 -30.71 -73.77 117.23
CA ARG A 355 -31.15 -73.50 118.61
C ARG A 355 -32.16 -74.53 119.12
N LEU A 356 -33.17 -74.85 118.33
CA LEU A 356 -34.20 -75.83 118.69
C LEU A 356 -33.64 -77.26 118.78
N ARG A 357 -32.72 -77.64 117.88
CA ARG A 357 -31.99 -78.91 117.95
C ARG A 357 -31.10 -79.01 119.19
N SER A 358 -30.47 -77.91 119.60
CA SER A 358 -29.70 -77.88 120.85
C SER A 358 -30.58 -78.01 122.10
N ALA A 359 -31.81 -77.46 122.07
CA ALA A 359 -32.80 -77.61 123.13
C ALA A 359 -33.36 -79.05 123.24
N GLU A 360 -33.54 -79.72 122.10
CA GLU A 360 -33.98 -81.12 122.00
C GLU A 360 -32.91 -82.11 122.52
N GLN A 361 -31.63 -81.84 122.23
CA GLN A 361 -30.51 -82.64 122.77
C GLN A 361 -30.31 -82.45 124.29
N THR A 362 -30.68 -81.29 124.86
CA THR A 362 -30.65 -81.07 126.32
C THR A 362 -31.87 -81.66 127.07
N ALA A 363 -32.98 -81.94 126.37
CA ALA A 363 -34.16 -82.58 126.97
C ALA A 363 -34.09 -84.12 126.96
N SER A 364 -33.26 -84.72 126.09
CA SER A 364 -33.11 -86.18 125.97
C SER A 364 -32.11 -86.81 126.95
N ALA A 365 -31.48 -86.04 127.85
CA ALA A 365 -30.45 -86.52 128.78
C ALA A 365 -30.91 -86.63 130.25
N ALA A 366 -32.20 -86.40 130.56
CA ALA A 366 -32.73 -86.40 131.92
C ALA A 366 -33.98 -87.29 132.07
N ALA A 367 -33.87 -88.57 131.75
CA ALA A 367 -34.84 -89.58 132.20
C ALA A 367 -34.22 -90.99 132.25
N SER A 368 -34.41 -91.63 133.40
CA SER A 368 -34.27 -93.07 133.69
C SER A 368 -32.89 -93.58 134.10
N SER A 369 -32.71 -93.87 135.39
CA SER A 369 -33.04 -95.23 135.89
C SER A 369 -32.59 -95.40 137.34
N SER A 370 -33.53 -95.74 138.22
CA SER A 370 -33.32 -96.08 139.64
C SER A 370 -33.57 -97.57 139.85
N GLN A 371 -32.62 -98.20 140.54
CA GLN A 371 -32.71 -99.30 141.52
C GLN A 371 -33.60 -100.51 141.24
N LEU A 372 -33.05 -101.72 141.41
CA LEU A 372 -33.80 -102.84 142.00
C LEU A 372 -32.87 -103.81 142.76
N THR A 373 -33.28 -104.09 144.00
CA THR A 373 -32.71 -105.06 144.93
C THR A 373 -33.24 -106.49 144.70
N ALA A 374 -32.51 -107.44 145.28
CA ALA A 374 -32.64 -108.88 145.18
C ALA A 374 -34.00 -109.46 145.63
N ALA A 375 -34.79 -109.99 144.69
CA ALA A 375 -35.75 -111.08 144.91
C ALA A 375 -36.26 -111.77 143.62
N ALA A 376 -35.61 -111.61 142.45
CA ALA A 376 -36.21 -111.99 141.15
C ALA A 376 -35.35 -112.94 140.28
N TRP A 377 -34.52 -113.80 140.88
CA TRP A 377 -33.57 -114.67 140.17
C TRP A 377 -34.18 -115.81 139.33
N ALA A 378 -35.52 -115.93 139.27
CA ALA A 378 -36.22 -116.87 138.37
C ALA A 378 -37.02 -116.19 137.26
N ALA A 379 -37.36 -114.89 137.38
CA ALA A 379 -38.03 -114.10 136.34
C ALA A 379 -37.04 -113.41 135.38
N GLN A 380 -35.82 -113.13 135.86
CA GLN A 380 -34.74 -112.48 135.10
C GLN A 380 -34.27 -113.30 133.87
N SER A 381 -34.50 -114.62 133.82
CA SER A 381 -34.12 -115.42 132.64
C SER A 381 -35.09 -115.27 131.46
N GLN A 382 -36.35 -114.88 131.70
CA GLN A 382 -37.34 -114.66 130.65
C GLN A 382 -37.34 -113.19 130.20
N GLU A 383 -37.20 -112.24 131.13
CA GLU A 383 -37.13 -110.79 130.82
C GLU A 383 -35.80 -110.41 130.12
N VAL A 384 -34.68 -111.09 130.43
CA VAL A 384 -33.44 -110.94 129.64
C VAL A 384 -33.58 -111.55 128.25
N GLN A 385 -34.41 -112.58 128.06
CA GLN A 385 -34.72 -113.11 126.73
C GLN A 385 -35.64 -112.17 125.95
N ASP A 386 -36.65 -111.56 126.59
CA ASP A 386 -37.56 -110.59 125.96
C ASP A 386 -36.85 -109.25 125.66
N LEU A 387 -35.98 -108.76 126.55
CA LEU A 387 -35.14 -107.58 126.29
C LEU A 387 -34.09 -107.87 125.22
N ARG A 388 -33.55 -109.09 125.14
CA ARG A 388 -32.68 -109.51 124.01
C ARG A 388 -33.46 -109.60 122.70
N ALA A 389 -34.71 -110.08 122.73
CA ALA A 389 -35.58 -110.09 121.57
C ALA A 389 -35.96 -108.67 121.13
N GLN A 390 -36.20 -107.74 122.06
CA GLN A 390 -36.45 -106.33 121.77
C GLN A 390 -35.19 -105.60 121.27
N LEU A 391 -34.01 -105.93 121.81
CA LEU A 391 -32.74 -105.37 121.33
C LEU A 391 -32.38 -105.92 119.95
N ALA A 392 -32.67 -107.20 119.69
CA ALA A 392 -32.54 -107.81 118.36
C ALA A 392 -33.53 -107.17 117.38
N ALA A 393 -34.80 -106.99 117.76
CA ALA A 393 -35.82 -106.32 116.94
C ALA A 393 -35.50 -104.83 116.69
N ALA A 394 -34.98 -104.11 117.68
CA ALA A 394 -34.52 -102.73 117.52
C ALA A 394 -33.23 -102.65 116.68
N GLY A 395 -32.35 -103.65 116.79
CA GLY A 395 -31.17 -103.80 115.94
C GLY A 395 -31.54 -104.07 114.48
N GLU A 396 -32.52 -104.93 114.24
CA GLU A 396 -33.09 -105.20 112.91
C GLU A 396 -33.81 -103.96 112.36
N ALA A 397 -34.59 -103.25 113.17
CA ALA A 397 -35.25 -102.00 112.77
C ALA A 397 -34.24 -100.88 112.46
N ARG A 398 -33.15 -100.79 113.23
CA ARG A 398 -32.05 -99.85 112.98
C ARG A 398 -31.27 -100.21 111.72
N ALA A 399 -30.98 -101.49 111.49
CA ALA A 399 -30.33 -101.96 110.27
C ALA A 399 -31.21 -101.70 109.04
N ALA A 400 -32.53 -101.92 109.15
CA ALA A 400 -33.50 -101.58 108.10
C ALA A 400 -33.55 -100.06 107.84
N ALA A 401 -33.55 -99.23 108.89
CA ALA A 401 -33.52 -97.77 108.77
C ALA A 401 -32.19 -97.26 108.19
N GLU A 402 -31.05 -97.86 108.56
CA GLU A 402 -29.74 -97.55 107.98
C GLU A 402 -29.67 -97.97 106.51
N GLN A 403 -30.23 -99.12 106.15
CA GLN A 403 -30.35 -99.56 104.77
C GLN A 403 -31.24 -98.62 103.94
N GLU A 404 -32.37 -98.17 104.49
CA GLU A 404 -33.25 -97.21 103.81
C GLU A 404 -32.63 -95.82 103.70
N ARG A 405 -31.90 -95.37 104.73
CA ARG A 405 -31.07 -94.16 104.69
C ARG A 405 -30.01 -94.26 103.60
N ASP A 406 -29.35 -95.41 103.46
CA ASP A 406 -28.30 -95.60 102.46
C ASP A 406 -28.87 -95.69 101.04
N LYS A 407 -30.06 -96.29 100.87
CA LYS A 407 -30.82 -96.19 99.62
C LYS A 407 -31.20 -94.75 99.31
N ALA A 408 -31.69 -93.99 100.28
CA ALA A 408 -32.03 -92.57 100.09
C ALA A 408 -30.79 -91.73 99.75
N LYS A 409 -29.62 -92.01 100.36
CA LYS A 409 -28.34 -91.38 99.98
C LYS A 409 -27.89 -91.75 98.58
N GLN A 410 -28.05 -93.01 98.18
CA GLN A 410 -27.74 -93.45 96.81
C GLN A 410 -28.68 -92.79 95.80
N GLN A 411 -29.98 -92.71 96.09
CA GLN A 411 -30.96 -91.97 95.28
C GLN A 411 -30.63 -90.48 95.20
N LEU A 412 -30.25 -89.85 96.31
CA LEU A 412 -29.84 -88.45 96.34
C LEU A 412 -28.54 -88.21 95.56
N THR A 413 -27.58 -89.14 95.61
CA THR A 413 -26.34 -89.07 94.82
C THR A 413 -26.63 -89.25 93.33
N ARG A 414 -27.54 -90.17 92.97
CA ARG A 414 -28.01 -90.36 91.59
C ARG A 414 -28.75 -89.13 91.08
N LEU A 415 -29.65 -88.56 91.87
CA LEU A 415 -30.38 -87.34 91.51
C LEU A 415 -29.44 -86.14 91.37
N LYS A 416 -28.45 -85.99 92.28
CA LYS A 416 -27.41 -84.96 92.14
C LYS A 416 -26.58 -85.15 90.88
N ALA A 417 -26.16 -86.38 90.58
CA ALA A 417 -25.41 -86.68 89.36
C ALA A 417 -26.26 -86.45 88.10
N ALA A 418 -27.55 -86.79 88.13
CA ALA A 418 -28.49 -86.52 87.04
C ALA A 418 -28.72 -85.01 86.85
N LEU A 419 -28.88 -84.25 87.94
CA LEU A 419 -29.11 -82.80 87.88
C LEU A 419 -27.86 -82.05 87.40
N VAL A 420 -26.67 -82.48 87.82
CA VAL A 420 -25.39 -81.95 87.30
C VAL A 420 -25.23 -82.30 85.83
N GLY A 421 -25.50 -83.55 85.44
CA GLY A 421 -25.43 -83.94 84.02
C GLY A 421 -26.44 -83.21 83.14
N GLU A 422 -27.63 -82.88 83.67
CA GLU A 422 -28.63 -82.07 82.98
C GLU A 422 -28.19 -80.60 82.89
N GLN A 423 -27.60 -80.04 83.94
CA GLN A 423 -26.99 -78.70 83.90
C GLN A 423 -25.85 -78.63 82.89
N ASP A 424 -24.91 -79.57 82.91
CA ASP A 424 -23.78 -79.63 81.97
C ASP A 424 -24.30 -79.72 80.52
N ALA A 425 -25.32 -80.52 80.26
CA ALA A 425 -25.94 -80.63 78.95
C ALA A 425 -26.66 -79.34 78.50
N GLU A 426 -27.33 -78.64 79.42
CA GLU A 426 -27.93 -77.33 79.12
C GLU A 426 -26.85 -76.26 78.90
N GLU A 427 -25.76 -76.26 79.68
CA GLU A 427 -24.62 -75.37 79.48
C GLU A 427 -23.94 -75.60 78.13
N ASP A 428 -23.76 -76.84 77.71
CA ASP A 428 -23.20 -77.18 76.40
C ASP A 428 -24.13 -76.73 75.26
N LYS A 429 -25.46 -76.88 75.41
CA LYS A 429 -26.43 -76.34 74.44
C LYS A 429 -26.35 -74.83 74.35
N VAL A 430 -26.28 -74.13 75.49
CA VAL A 430 -26.13 -72.67 75.52
C VAL A 430 -24.81 -72.25 74.88
N ARG A 431 -23.69 -72.88 75.23
CA ARG A 431 -22.38 -72.64 74.60
C ARG A 431 -22.43 -72.83 73.09
N TRP A 432 -23.03 -73.92 72.61
CA TRP A 432 -23.16 -74.17 71.18
C TRP A 432 -24.00 -73.10 70.47
N ARG A 433 -25.11 -72.65 71.08
CA ARG A 433 -25.94 -71.56 70.54
C ARG A 433 -25.20 -70.23 70.50
N VAL A 434 -24.51 -69.88 71.59
CA VAL A 434 -23.70 -68.66 71.67
C VAL A 434 -22.57 -68.69 70.66
N ASP A 435 -21.86 -69.82 70.51
CA ASP A 435 -20.80 -69.97 69.51
C ASP A 435 -21.34 -69.86 68.07
N ALA A 436 -22.54 -70.39 67.81
CA ALA A 436 -23.20 -70.27 66.51
C ALA A 436 -23.62 -68.82 66.21
N GLU A 437 -24.25 -68.14 67.17
CA GLU A 437 -24.64 -66.72 67.05
C GLU A 437 -23.41 -65.82 66.89
N VAL A 438 -22.35 -66.02 67.67
CA VAL A 438 -21.09 -65.27 67.54
C VAL A 438 -20.42 -65.52 66.20
N ARG A 439 -20.46 -66.75 65.66
CA ARG A 439 -19.95 -67.03 64.31
C ARG A 439 -20.76 -66.29 63.26
N LEU A 440 -22.09 -66.33 63.34
CA LEU A 440 -22.97 -65.70 62.37
C LEU A 440 -22.78 -64.18 62.38
N VAL A 441 -22.73 -63.54 63.55
CA VAL A 441 -22.45 -62.10 63.69
C VAL A 441 -21.06 -61.74 63.15
N ARG A 442 -20.04 -62.58 63.35
CA ARG A 442 -18.69 -62.36 62.78
C ARG A 442 -18.68 -62.48 61.26
N GLU A 443 -19.41 -63.44 60.70
CA GLU A 443 -19.55 -63.60 59.25
C GLU A 443 -20.31 -62.42 58.63
N GLU A 444 -21.37 -61.93 59.28
CA GLU A 444 -22.10 -60.72 58.87
C GLU A 444 -21.22 -59.46 58.94
N LEU A 445 -20.44 -59.29 60.02
CA LEU A 445 -19.48 -58.19 60.13
C LEU A 445 -18.36 -58.28 59.08
N ALA A 446 -17.83 -59.48 58.82
CA ALA A 446 -16.81 -59.71 57.81
C ALA A 446 -17.35 -59.45 56.39
N ALA A 447 -18.57 -59.89 56.10
CA ALA A 447 -19.25 -59.62 54.84
C ALA A 447 -19.54 -58.12 54.68
N GLY A 448 -19.99 -57.45 55.74
CA GLY A 448 -20.20 -56.00 55.77
C GLY A 448 -18.91 -55.21 55.51
N ALA A 449 -17.80 -55.59 56.16
CA ALA A 449 -16.49 -54.99 55.93
C ALA A 449 -15.97 -55.23 54.51
N ALA A 450 -16.12 -56.45 53.98
CA ALA A 450 -15.75 -56.77 52.61
C ALA A 450 -16.57 -55.97 51.59
N GLN A 451 -17.87 -55.78 51.83
CA GLN A 451 -18.74 -54.96 50.99
C GLN A 451 -18.33 -53.49 51.03
N GLN A 452 -18.02 -52.95 52.23
CA GLN A 452 -17.53 -51.58 52.38
C GLN A 452 -16.18 -51.38 51.67
N GLU A 453 -15.25 -52.32 51.78
CA GLU A 453 -13.98 -52.28 51.05
C GLU A 453 -14.20 -52.35 49.53
N ALA A 454 -15.12 -53.19 49.05
CA ALA A 454 -15.44 -53.28 47.63
C ALA A 454 -16.01 -51.96 47.09
N VAL A 455 -16.94 -51.33 47.83
CA VAL A 455 -17.49 -50.02 47.47
C VAL A 455 -16.40 -48.94 47.49
N ALA A 456 -15.55 -48.91 48.52
CA ALA A 456 -14.45 -47.95 48.61
C ALA A 456 -13.43 -48.13 47.47
N ARG A 457 -13.13 -49.38 47.08
CA ARG A 457 -12.26 -49.67 45.92
C ARG A 457 -12.90 -49.23 44.60
N SER A 458 -14.21 -49.44 44.42
CA SER A 458 -14.94 -48.94 43.24
C SER A 458 -14.88 -47.42 43.14
N GLN A 459 -15.17 -46.73 44.25
CA GLN A 459 -15.10 -45.26 44.31
C GLN A 459 -13.69 -44.72 44.05
N LEU A 460 -12.66 -45.39 44.58
CA LEU A 460 -11.27 -45.03 44.32
C LEU A 460 -10.92 -45.22 42.84
N ALA A 461 -11.35 -46.32 42.22
CA ALA A 461 -11.14 -46.58 40.80
C ALA A 461 -11.86 -45.56 39.92
N GLU A 462 -13.11 -45.21 40.23
CA GLU A 462 -13.88 -44.16 39.56
C GLU A 462 -13.19 -42.80 39.68
N ALA A 463 -12.74 -42.43 40.88
CA ALA A 463 -12.01 -41.18 41.09
C ALA A 463 -10.67 -41.14 40.33
N GLN A 464 -9.95 -42.26 40.27
CA GLN A 464 -8.72 -42.37 39.47
C GLN A 464 -8.99 -42.26 37.97
N ALA A 465 -10.06 -42.88 37.48
CA ALA A 465 -10.47 -42.77 36.07
C ALA A 465 -10.88 -41.32 35.72
N GLN A 466 -11.62 -40.64 36.61
CA GLN A 466 -11.97 -39.23 36.42
C GLN A 466 -10.74 -38.32 36.43
N LEU A 467 -9.77 -38.58 37.32
CA LEU A 467 -8.51 -37.84 37.36
C LEU A 467 -7.70 -38.05 36.07
N ALA A 468 -7.61 -39.28 35.58
CA ALA A 468 -6.93 -39.60 34.33
C ALA A 468 -7.59 -38.89 33.14
N ALA A 469 -8.91 -38.96 33.02
CA ALA A 469 -9.66 -38.28 31.97
C ALA A 469 -9.53 -36.75 32.06
N ALA A 470 -9.53 -36.18 33.26
CA ALA A 470 -9.28 -34.74 33.46
C ALA A 470 -7.86 -34.35 33.06
N HIS A 471 -6.86 -35.20 33.36
CA HIS A 471 -5.47 -34.95 32.97
C HIS A 471 -5.30 -35.00 31.46
N GLU A 472 -5.91 -35.97 30.78
CA GLU A 472 -5.89 -36.08 29.32
C GLU A 472 -6.54 -34.87 28.65
N ARG A 473 -7.71 -34.43 29.12
CA ARG A 473 -8.35 -33.18 28.64
C ARG A 473 -7.45 -31.97 28.87
N LEU A 474 -6.77 -31.90 30.01
CA LEU A 474 -5.87 -30.80 30.31
C LEU A 474 -4.67 -30.81 29.35
N GLN A 475 -4.11 -31.98 29.03
CA GLN A 475 -3.06 -32.12 28.01
C GLN A 475 -3.56 -31.71 26.62
N GLN A 476 -4.75 -32.15 26.20
CA GLN A 476 -5.35 -31.74 24.92
C GLN A 476 -5.53 -30.21 24.85
N THR A 477 -6.06 -29.59 25.90
CA THR A 477 -6.19 -28.13 25.92
C THR A 477 -4.84 -27.40 25.93
N GLN A 478 -3.79 -28.00 26.51
CA GLN A 478 -2.44 -27.44 26.47
C GLN A 478 -1.86 -27.51 25.05
N THR A 479 -2.02 -28.65 24.36
CA THR A 479 -1.56 -28.78 22.96
C THR A 479 -2.32 -27.86 22.04
N ASP A 480 -3.63 -27.68 22.26
CA ASP A 480 -4.44 -26.73 21.49
C ASP A 480 -3.98 -25.29 21.75
N LEU A 481 -3.73 -24.92 23.00
CA LEU A 481 -3.19 -23.59 23.34
C LEU A 481 -1.85 -23.34 22.67
N GLU A 482 -0.92 -24.28 22.71
CA GLU A 482 0.37 -24.17 22.02
C GLU A 482 0.20 -24.03 20.50
N ALA A 483 -0.75 -24.75 19.90
CA ALA A 483 -1.07 -24.63 18.48
C ALA A 483 -1.65 -23.24 18.14
N TRP A 484 -2.54 -22.71 18.98
CA TRP A 484 -3.09 -21.35 18.80
C TRP A 484 -2.02 -20.28 18.99
N GLU A 485 -1.13 -20.41 19.97
CA GLU A 485 0.00 -19.49 20.18
C GLU A 485 0.94 -19.49 18.96
N ALA A 486 1.24 -20.66 18.39
CA ALA A 486 2.03 -20.78 17.18
C ALA A 486 1.34 -20.14 15.96
N ALA A 487 0.03 -20.35 15.81
CA ALA A 487 -0.77 -19.75 14.73
C ALA A 487 -0.82 -18.22 14.84
N VAL A 488 -0.97 -17.67 16.05
CA VAL A 488 -0.94 -16.23 16.30
C VAL A 488 0.44 -15.67 15.97
N ALA A 489 1.52 -16.31 16.42
CA ALA A 489 2.89 -15.88 16.09
C ALA A 489 3.15 -15.88 14.58
N ALA A 490 2.66 -16.89 13.84
CA ALA A 490 2.75 -16.93 12.38
C ALA A 490 2.01 -15.72 11.75
N ARG A 491 0.79 -15.41 12.21
CA ARG A 491 0.04 -14.24 11.71
C ARG A 491 0.73 -12.92 12.03
N ASP A 492 1.36 -12.79 13.18
CA ASP A 492 2.14 -11.59 13.53
C ASP A 492 3.34 -11.40 12.59
N THR A 493 4.02 -12.48 12.20
CA THR A 493 5.10 -12.40 11.21
C THR A 493 4.59 -12.02 9.82
N GLU A 494 3.44 -12.55 9.40
CA GLU A 494 2.79 -12.15 8.15
C GLU A 494 2.40 -10.67 8.17
N LEU A 495 1.81 -10.18 9.26
CA LEU A 495 1.48 -8.76 9.43
C LEU A 495 2.72 -7.87 9.35
N GLN A 496 3.82 -8.28 9.98
CA GLN A 496 5.09 -7.54 9.91
C GLN A 496 5.67 -7.53 8.47
N ASN A 497 5.57 -8.65 7.77
CA ASN A 497 5.99 -8.75 6.37
C ASN A 497 5.13 -7.84 5.48
N LEU A 498 3.81 -7.85 5.67
CA LEU A 498 2.88 -6.99 4.93
C LEU A 498 3.11 -5.50 5.24
N GLN A 499 3.36 -5.14 6.50
CA GLN A 499 3.71 -3.77 6.89
C GLN A 499 5.02 -3.33 6.23
N THR A 500 6.01 -4.22 6.15
CA THR A 500 7.29 -3.94 5.48
C THR A 500 7.08 -3.75 3.98
N ALA A 501 6.34 -4.65 3.32
CA ALA A 501 6.03 -4.55 1.90
C ALA A 501 5.22 -3.28 1.57
N LEU A 502 4.28 -2.88 2.43
CA LEU A 502 3.57 -1.61 2.30
C LEU A 502 4.50 -0.41 2.47
N GLY A 503 5.45 -0.47 3.40
CA GLY A 503 6.50 0.54 3.57
C GLY A 503 7.38 0.68 2.33
N GLU A 504 7.76 -0.43 1.70
CA GLU A 504 8.54 -0.43 0.45
C GLU A 504 7.73 0.13 -0.72
N LEU A 505 6.49 -0.29 -0.88
CA LEU A 505 5.63 0.14 -1.99
C LEU A 505 5.26 1.64 -1.87
N THR A 506 5.10 2.15 -0.64
CA THR A 506 4.95 3.60 -0.41
C THR A 506 6.23 4.36 -0.77
N TYR A 507 7.40 3.89 -0.36
CA TYR A 507 8.68 4.49 -0.77
C TYR A 507 8.88 4.49 -2.30
N GLU A 508 8.56 3.37 -2.97
CA GLU A 508 8.63 3.26 -4.43
C GLU A 508 7.63 4.20 -5.11
N SER A 509 6.41 4.33 -4.57
CA SER A 509 5.40 5.24 -5.11
C SER A 509 5.85 6.70 -5.01
N GLU A 510 6.43 7.12 -3.88
CA GLU A 510 6.98 8.46 -3.70
C GLU A 510 8.19 8.70 -4.63
N ALA A 511 9.07 7.72 -4.79
CA ALA A 511 10.19 7.81 -5.72
C ALA A 511 9.72 7.95 -7.17
N ALA A 512 8.70 7.20 -7.58
CA ALA A 512 8.08 7.30 -8.90
C ALA A 512 7.40 8.66 -9.10
N GLU A 513 6.72 9.21 -8.09
CA GLU A 513 6.14 10.55 -8.16
C GLU A 513 7.20 11.64 -8.31
N ARG A 514 8.32 11.55 -7.60
CA ARG A 514 9.47 12.45 -7.75
C ARG A 514 10.00 12.41 -9.18
N LEU A 515 10.26 11.22 -9.73
CA LEU A 515 10.70 11.07 -11.13
C LEU A 515 9.67 11.61 -12.13
N ARG A 516 8.37 11.38 -11.92
CA ARG A 516 7.31 11.94 -12.77
C ARG A 516 7.24 13.47 -12.69
N SER A 517 7.52 14.04 -11.52
CA SER A 517 7.60 15.50 -11.35
C SER A 517 8.81 16.10 -12.06
N GLU A 518 9.98 15.44 -11.99
CA GLU A 518 11.19 15.83 -12.72
C GLU A 518 10.99 15.72 -14.23
N LEU A 519 10.34 14.65 -14.69
CA LEU A 519 10.02 14.46 -16.11
C LEU A 519 9.09 15.58 -16.61
N ARG A 520 8.04 15.93 -15.85
CA ARG A 520 7.16 17.06 -16.18
C ARG A 520 7.92 18.38 -16.21
N ALA A 521 8.82 18.64 -15.25
CA ALA A 521 9.66 19.84 -15.25
C ALA A 521 10.57 19.90 -16.50
N SER A 522 11.23 18.79 -16.84
CA SER A 522 12.07 18.71 -18.05
C SER A 522 11.28 18.90 -19.34
N HIS A 523 10.04 18.40 -19.41
CA HIS A 523 9.14 18.66 -20.55
C HIS A 523 8.80 20.14 -20.69
N VAL A 524 8.46 20.80 -19.57
CA VAL A 524 8.20 22.25 -19.56
C VAL A 524 9.43 23.04 -20.02
N GLU A 525 10.64 22.67 -19.55
CA GLU A 525 11.88 23.29 -20.00
C GLU A 525 12.13 23.05 -21.51
N CYS A 526 11.87 21.84 -22.01
CA CYS A 526 12.00 21.55 -23.44
C CYS A 526 11.04 22.39 -24.29
N ASP A 527 9.81 22.56 -23.84
CA ASP A 527 8.81 23.35 -24.56
C ASP A 527 9.12 24.86 -24.51
N GLN A 528 9.65 25.35 -23.38
CA GLN A 528 10.19 26.71 -23.28
C GLN A 528 11.35 26.93 -24.26
N LEU A 529 12.35 26.04 -24.26
CA LEU A 529 13.48 26.13 -25.19
C LEU A 529 13.04 26.02 -26.65
N ARG A 530 12.03 25.21 -26.97
CA ARG A 530 11.43 25.13 -28.31
C ARG A 530 10.77 26.45 -28.71
N SER A 531 10.01 27.06 -27.80
CA SER A 531 9.39 28.37 -28.01
C SER A 531 10.44 29.46 -28.24
N ASP A 532 11.47 29.52 -27.38
CA ASP A 532 12.56 30.49 -27.49
C ASP A 532 13.32 30.34 -28.82
N LEU A 533 13.57 29.08 -29.24
CA LEU A 533 14.22 28.79 -30.50
C LEU A 533 13.35 29.19 -31.69
N ALA A 534 12.03 28.96 -31.63
CA ALA A 534 11.08 29.41 -32.65
C ALA A 534 11.05 30.95 -32.74
N GLN A 535 11.03 31.64 -31.60
CA GLN A 535 11.08 33.11 -31.53
C GLN A 535 12.39 33.66 -32.09
N ALA A 536 13.54 33.05 -31.75
CA ALA A 536 14.85 33.43 -32.28
C ALA A 536 14.95 33.19 -33.80
N ARG A 537 14.38 32.09 -34.31
CA ARG A 537 14.30 31.86 -35.77
C ARG A 537 13.45 32.92 -36.47
N ALA A 538 12.33 33.30 -35.86
CA ALA A 538 11.47 34.34 -36.41
C ALA A 538 12.17 35.70 -36.44
N SER A 539 12.91 36.09 -35.39
CA SER A 539 13.67 37.34 -35.36
C SER A 539 14.81 37.34 -36.38
N VAL A 540 15.57 36.25 -36.50
CA VAL A 540 16.63 36.12 -37.53
C VAL A 540 16.05 36.23 -38.94
N LYS A 541 14.88 35.63 -39.20
CA LYS A 541 14.22 35.75 -40.50
C LYS A 541 13.76 37.19 -40.77
N ALA A 542 13.19 37.86 -39.77
CA ALA A 542 12.77 39.25 -39.89
C ALA A 542 13.96 40.19 -40.19
N GLU A 543 15.09 40.00 -39.50
CA GLU A 543 16.33 40.75 -39.74
C GLU A 543 16.92 40.45 -41.12
N ALA A 544 16.87 39.19 -41.58
CA ALA A 544 17.30 38.83 -42.93
C ALA A 544 16.42 39.49 -44.02
N ASP A 545 15.10 39.50 -43.83
CA ASP A 545 14.16 40.16 -44.74
C ASP A 545 14.36 41.69 -44.73
N ALA A 546 14.55 42.29 -43.55
CA ALA A 546 14.85 43.72 -43.40
C ALA A 546 16.17 44.08 -44.09
N ARG A 547 17.21 43.27 -43.89
CA ARG A 547 18.49 43.42 -44.58
C ARG A 547 18.35 43.29 -46.09
N SER A 548 17.59 42.31 -46.59
CA SER A 548 17.36 42.17 -48.03
C SER A 548 16.62 43.37 -48.63
N ARG A 549 15.68 43.98 -47.90
CA ARG A 549 15.00 45.22 -48.32
C ARG A 549 15.97 46.40 -48.33
N ALA A 550 16.74 46.58 -47.27
CA ALA A 550 17.75 47.63 -47.19
C ALA A 550 18.82 47.49 -48.29
N GLU A 551 19.25 46.26 -48.61
CA GLU A 551 20.16 45.99 -49.72
C GLU A 551 19.52 46.30 -51.09
N ALA A 552 18.22 46.03 -51.27
CA ALA A 552 17.49 46.39 -52.49
C ALA A 552 17.37 47.91 -52.65
N ASP A 553 17.02 48.62 -51.58
CA ASP A 553 16.91 50.08 -51.54
C ASP A 553 18.28 50.73 -51.80
N ALA A 554 19.35 50.22 -51.19
CA ALA A 554 20.72 50.67 -51.45
C ALA A 554 21.11 50.46 -52.92
N ARG A 555 20.79 49.31 -53.52
CA ARG A 555 21.03 49.06 -54.95
C ARG A 555 20.22 50.00 -55.85
N GLN A 556 19.00 50.36 -55.46
CA GLN A 556 18.19 51.33 -56.19
C GLN A 556 18.77 52.75 -56.08
N ALA A 557 19.21 53.16 -54.89
CA ALA A 557 19.86 54.44 -54.66
C ALA A 557 21.16 54.57 -55.46
N VAL A 558 22.00 53.52 -55.49
CA VAL A 558 23.22 53.49 -56.31
C VAL A 558 22.90 53.65 -57.79
N ARG A 559 21.89 52.93 -58.32
CA ARG A 559 21.47 53.09 -59.71
C ARG A 559 20.93 54.49 -60.02
N GLY A 560 20.13 55.05 -59.12
CA GLY A 560 19.64 56.43 -59.23
C GLY A 560 20.79 57.44 -59.26
N GLY A 561 21.79 57.29 -58.38
CA GLY A 561 22.99 58.12 -58.34
C GLY A 561 23.84 58.00 -59.61
N GLN A 562 24.01 56.80 -60.16
CA GLN A 562 24.70 56.60 -61.45
C GLN A 562 24.00 57.33 -62.60
N GLN A 563 22.66 57.20 -62.69
CA GLN A 563 21.90 57.93 -63.70
C GLN A 563 22.05 59.45 -63.53
N GLN A 564 21.96 59.96 -62.30
CA GLN A 564 22.19 61.38 -62.02
C GLN A 564 23.58 61.82 -62.47
N HIS A 565 24.63 61.05 -62.17
CA HIS A 565 25.98 61.36 -62.65
C HIS A 565 26.10 61.34 -64.17
N GLU A 566 25.46 60.40 -64.87
CA GLU A 566 25.42 60.40 -66.34
C GLU A 566 24.70 61.64 -66.88
N TRP A 567 23.59 62.04 -66.27
CA TRP A 567 22.87 63.27 -66.60
C TRP A 567 23.72 64.53 -66.33
N GLU A 568 24.43 64.56 -65.21
CA GLU A 568 25.37 65.64 -64.88
C GLU A 568 26.52 65.71 -65.88
N GLN A 569 27.09 64.57 -66.30
CA GLN A 569 28.14 64.52 -67.32
C GLN A 569 27.64 65.05 -68.66
N ARG A 570 26.46 64.63 -69.12
CA ARG A 570 25.84 65.18 -70.35
C ARG A 570 25.64 66.68 -70.26
N LEU A 571 25.12 67.17 -69.13
CA LEU A 571 24.91 68.60 -68.91
C LEU A 571 26.24 69.37 -68.88
N GLN A 572 27.29 68.79 -68.30
CA GLN A 572 28.65 69.36 -68.31
C GLN A 572 29.24 69.41 -69.72
N GLU A 573 29.05 68.37 -70.53
CA GLU A 573 29.46 68.32 -71.93
C GLU A 573 28.74 69.38 -72.76
N GLU A 574 27.41 69.51 -72.61
CA GLU A 574 26.61 70.56 -73.24
C GLU A 574 27.08 71.96 -72.82
N ALA A 575 27.29 72.19 -71.53
CA ALA A 575 27.83 73.45 -71.04
C ALA A 575 29.24 73.75 -71.62
N ALA A 576 30.10 72.73 -71.75
CA ALA A 576 31.40 72.87 -72.37
C ALA A 576 31.30 73.19 -73.88
N MET A 577 30.38 72.55 -74.60
CA MET A 577 30.09 72.87 -76.00
C MET A 577 29.58 74.29 -76.17
N LEU A 578 28.62 74.73 -75.35
CA LEU A 578 28.11 76.09 -75.36
C LEU A 578 29.22 77.12 -75.04
N ARG A 579 30.09 76.83 -74.06
CA ARG A 579 31.26 77.68 -73.76
C ARG A 579 32.23 77.75 -74.95
N ARG A 580 32.49 76.65 -75.66
CA ARG A 580 33.32 76.65 -76.89
C ARG A 580 32.67 77.45 -78.02
N ALA A 581 31.39 77.22 -78.30
CA ALA A 581 30.63 77.94 -79.33
C ALA A 581 30.57 79.45 -79.04
N LEU A 582 30.34 79.83 -77.77
CA LEU A 582 30.43 81.22 -77.33
C LEU A 582 31.84 81.76 -77.53
N GLY A 583 32.88 81.03 -77.11
CA GLY A 583 34.27 81.41 -77.32
C GLY A 583 34.63 81.62 -78.80
N GLU A 584 34.13 80.79 -79.71
CA GLU A 584 34.31 80.96 -81.16
C GLU A 584 33.55 82.16 -81.72
N SER A 585 32.31 82.40 -81.25
CA SER A 585 31.56 83.60 -81.64
C SER A 585 32.25 84.88 -81.16
N MET A 586 32.79 84.89 -79.94
CA MET A 586 33.59 86.00 -79.41
C MET A 586 34.88 86.20 -80.21
N LYS A 587 35.57 85.11 -80.60
CA LYS A 587 36.73 85.19 -81.51
C LYS A 587 36.35 85.76 -82.87
N ARG A 588 35.22 85.33 -83.47
CA ARG A 588 34.68 85.88 -84.73
C ARG A 588 34.36 87.38 -84.61
N VAL A 589 33.71 87.79 -83.53
CA VAL A 589 33.42 89.21 -83.25
C VAL A 589 34.72 90.00 -83.09
N ASN A 590 35.71 89.47 -82.37
CA ASN A 590 37.01 90.15 -82.22
C ASN A 590 37.79 90.24 -83.53
N MET A 591 37.74 89.22 -84.40
CA MET A 591 38.33 89.29 -85.75
C MET A 591 37.63 90.34 -86.62
N LEU A 592 36.30 90.36 -86.65
CA LEU A 592 35.54 91.38 -87.38
C LEU A 592 35.81 92.79 -86.84
N ASN A 593 35.92 92.94 -85.53
CA ASN A 593 36.25 94.23 -84.90
C ASN A 593 37.69 94.70 -85.23
N SER A 594 38.63 93.76 -85.34
CA SER A 594 40.00 94.05 -85.81
C SER A 594 40.03 94.47 -87.28
N ASP A 595 39.25 93.81 -88.15
CA ASP A 595 39.19 94.13 -89.58
C ASP A 595 38.62 95.52 -89.84
N THR A 596 37.60 95.94 -89.05
CA THR A 596 37.00 97.28 -89.17
C THR A 596 37.91 98.42 -88.72
N ASN A 597 38.95 98.14 -87.92
CA ASN A 597 39.89 99.17 -87.47
C ASN A 597 41.06 99.41 -88.44
N SER A 598 41.24 98.58 -89.48
CA SER A 598 42.38 98.69 -90.42
C SER A 598 42.10 99.53 -91.67
N MET A 599 40.82 99.86 -91.94
CA MET A 599 40.41 100.60 -93.13
C MET A 599 39.67 101.89 -92.77
N VAL A 600 40.36 102.84 -92.15
CA VAL A 600 39.94 104.25 -92.30
C VAL A 600 40.29 104.66 -93.73
N ASP A 601 39.30 104.65 -94.61
CA ASP A 601 39.46 104.89 -96.04
C ASP A 601 40.25 106.20 -96.28
N ARG A 602 41.43 106.06 -96.90
CA ARG A 602 42.33 107.18 -97.22
C ARG A 602 41.60 108.29 -97.96
N ARG A 603 40.57 107.98 -98.75
CA ARG A 603 39.73 108.99 -99.42
C ARG A 603 38.95 109.86 -98.45
N ILE A 604 38.42 109.30 -97.36
CA ILE A 604 37.70 110.05 -96.34
C ILE A 604 38.66 110.99 -95.61
N VAL A 605 39.87 110.52 -95.31
CA VAL A 605 40.93 111.34 -94.69
C VAL A 605 41.38 112.48 -95.60
N VAL A 606 41.62 112.20 -96.89
CA VAL A 606 41.97 113.22 -97.88
C VAL A 606 40.84 114.24 -98.05
N LYS A 607 39.58 113.79 -98.12
CA LYS A 607 38.43 114.70 -98.27
C LYS A 607 38.18 115.56 -97.04
N LEU A 608 38.52 115.07 -95.84
CA LEU A 608 38.50 115.88 -94.62
C LEU A 608 39.63 116.91 -94.59
N LEU A 609 40.84 116.55 -95.04
CA LEU A 609 41.95 117.50 -95.16
C LEU A 609 41.65 118.59 -96.21
N VAL A 610 41.13 118.19 -97.36
CA VAL A 610 40.74 119.13 -98.43
C VAL A 610 39.63 120.06 -97.95
N THR A 611 38.58 119.54 -97.30
CA THR A 611 37.51 120.41 -96.76
C THR A 611 37.99 121.31 -95.63
N PHE A 612 38.97 120.88 -94.83
CA PHE A 612 39.59 121.73 -93.81
C PHE A 612 40.33 122.94 -94.41
N PHE A 613 41.09 122.75 -95.50
CA PHE A 613 41.78 123.85 -96.16
C PHE A 613 40.85 124.72 -97.01
N GLU A 614 39.87 124.16 -97.71
CA GLU A 614 38.95 124.91 -98.57
C GLU A 614 37.97 125.81 -97.80
N ARG A 615 37.55 125.41 -96.58
CA ARG A 615 36.57 126.16 -95.77
C ARG A 615 37.21 127.11 -94.74
N GLY A 616 38.49 127.43 -94.88
CA GLY A 616 39.16 128.40 -94.00
C GLY A 616 39.33 127.89 -92.57
N GLN A 617 39.93 126.70 -92.41
CA GLN A 617 40.35 126.14 -91.12
C GLN A 617 39.22 126.00 -90.08
N SER A 618 38.11 125.37 -90.46
CA SER A 618 36.98 125.22 -89.53
C SER A 618 37.30 124.21 -88.40
N PRO A 619 37.08 124.58 -87.12
CA PRO A 619 37.42 123.73 -85.97
C PRO A 619 36.57 122.46 -85.90
N GLU A 620 35.36 122.47 -86.44
CA GLU A 620 34.43 121.34 -86.47
C GLU A 620 34.94 120.18 -87.32
N VAL A 621 35.57 120.48 -88.48
CA VAL A 621 36.16 119.46 -89.34
C VAL A 621 37.37 118.83 -88.67
N LEU A 622 38.18 119.62 -87.97
CA LEU A 622 39.35 119.14 -87.26
C LEU A 622 38.96 118.29 -86.04
N GLN A 623 37.86 118.62 -85.35
CA GLN A 623 37.29 117.80 -84.27
C GLN A 623 36.71 116.48 -84.79
N LEU A 624 36.08 116.48 -85.97
CA LEU A 624 35.60 115.26 -86.62
C LEU A 624 36.76 114.37 -87.10
N MET A 625 37.81 114.97 -87.68
CA MET A 625 39.05 114.25 -88.05
C MET A 625 39.67 113.58 -86.82
N THR A 626 39.75 114.30 -85.70
CA THR A 626 40.27 113.77 -84.44
C THR A 626 39.51 112.53 -83.97
N ARG A 627 38.18 112.54 -84.08
CA ARG A 627 37.33 111.41 -83.67
C ARG A 627 37.41 110.23 -84.63
N MET A 628 37.54 110.45 -85.94
CA MET A 628 37.58 109.38 -86.94
C MET A 628 38.98 108.79 -87.18
N LEU A 629 40.05 109.55 -86.95
CA LEU A 629 41.44 109.07 -87.05
C LEU A 629 41.99 108.53 -85.72
N GLY A 630 41.21 108.60 -84.64
CA GLY A 630 41.61 108.06 -83.34
C GLY A 630 42.80 108.80 -82.70
N PHE A 631 42.89 110.13 -82.84
CA PHE A 631 43.98 110.89 -82.21
C PHE A 631 43.98 110.70 -80.69
N THR A 632 45.17 110.44 -80.15
CA THR A 632 45.42 110.33 -78.72
C THR A 632 45.24 111.69 -78.04
N GLU A 633 45.00 111.73 -76.72
CA GLU A 633 44.82 113.00 -76.02
C GLU A 633 46.06 113.92 -76.05
N GLU A 634 47.27 113.36 -76.25
CA GLU A 634 48.47 114.14 -76.52
C GLU A 634 48.41 114.90 -77.85
N ASP A 635 47.93 114.28 -78.93
CA ASP A 635 47.83 114.88 -80.26
C ASP A 635 46.72 115.93 -80.34
N LYS A 636 45.61 115.68 -79.63
CA LYS A 636 44.51 116.64 -79.43
C LYS A 636 44.95 117.91 -78.74
N ARG A 637 45.80 117.78 -77.71
CA ARG A 637 46.40 118.94 -77.01
C ARG A 637 47.35 119.71 -77.90
N ARG A 638 48.15 119.06 -78.76
CA ARG A 638 49.05 119.73 -79.72
C ARG A 638 48.31 120.48 -80.82
N MET A 639 47.11 120.05 -81.19
CA MET A 639 46.27 120.71 -82.21
C MET A 639 45.25 121.71 -81.64
N GLY A 640 45.31 122.02 -80.34
CA GLY A 640 44.47 123.04 -79.70
C GLY A 640 42.98 122.67 -79.54
N ILE A 641 42.60 121.41 -79.79
CA ILE A 641 41.23 120.91 -79.67
C ILE A 641 41.14 119.99 -78.46
N GLY A 642 40.87 120.56 -77.28
CA GLY A 642 40.76 119.74 -76.07
C GLY A 642 40.73 120.48 -74.72
N VAL A 643 40.22 121.71 -74.67
CA VAL A 643 40.06 122.43 -73.39
C VAL A 643 38.57 122.72 -73.16
N GLU A 644 38.06 122.23 -72.02
CA GLU A 644 36.73 122.47 -71.36
C GLU A 644 35.59 121.45 -71.66
N ARG A 645 34.71 120.96 -70.74
CA ARG A 645 34.44 120.99 -69.27
C ARG A 645 33.31 119.95 -68.95
N LYS A 646 33.40 119.20 -67.82
CA LYS A 646 32.36 118.67 -66.87
C LYS A 646 31.00 118.01 -67.30
N GLY A 647 30.69 116.82 -66.73
CA GLY A 647 29.43 116.50 -65.97
C GLY A 647 28.47 115.39 -66.50
N VAL A 648 28.27 114.25 -65.81
CA VAL A 648 27.18 113.73 -64.90
C VAL A 648 25.73 113.53 -65.46
N LEU A 649 25.17 112.29 -65.35
CA LEU A 649 23.84 111.87 -64.77
C LEU A 649 22.96 110.85 -65.57
N ARG A 650 22.39 109.89 -64.78
CA ARG A 650 21.01 109.30 -64.79
C ARG A 650 20.53 108.44 -65.98
N SER A 651 19.53 107.52 -65.89
CA SER A 651 18.77 106.80 -64.82
C SER A 651 17.54 106.11 -65.47
N VAL A 652 17.27 104.84 -65.10
CA VAL A 652 15.97 104.18 -64.77
C VAL A 652 14.78 104.15 -65.77
N ALA A 653 14.19 102.95 -65.93
CA ALA A 653 12.73 102.70 -65.83
C ALA A 653 12.45 101.19 -65.51
N THR A 654 11.88 100.74 -64.37
CA THR A 654 10.49 100.72 -63.79
C THR A 654 9.63 99.47 -64.10
N MET A 655 9.20 98.76 -63.02
CA MET A 655 8.17 97.68 -62.78
C MET A 655 6.70 98.15 -63.05
N PRO A 656 5.52 97.44 -62.83
CA PRO A 656 5.15 96.47 -61.73
C PRO A 656 3.90 95.46 -61.83
N PHE A 657 3.64 94.72 -60.72
CA PHE A 657 2.36 94.19 -60.07
C PHE A 657 1.62 92.89 -60.56
N ASN A 658 0.84 92.07 -59.79
CA ASN A 658 0.68 91.63 -58.36
C ASN A 658 -0.52 90.62 -58.20
N LEU A 659 -0.60 89.87 -57.06
CA LEU A 659 -1.79 89.36 -56.27
C LEU A 659 -2.59 88.05 -56.58
N VAL A 660 -2.61 87.09 -55.60
CA VAL A 660 -3.75 86.34 -54.94
C VAL A 660 -3.17 85.53 -53.71
N LYS A 661 -3.34 85.93 -52.42
CA LYS A 661 -4.34 85.58 -51.35
C LYS A 661 -4.43 84.06 -50.98
N GLY A 662 -4.41 83.55 -49.73
CA GLY A 662 -4.40 83.99 -48.30
C GLY A 662 -4.11 82.75 -47.40
N GLY A 663 -4.04 82.73 -46.07
CA GLY A 663 -4.37 83.66 -44.98
C GLY A 663 -3.73 83.23 -43.64
N VAL A 664 -3.95 84.04 -42.60
CA VAL A 664 -3.26 84.11 -41.30
C VAL A 664 -4.19 83.66 -40.15
N ALA A 665 -3.64 83.05 -39.08
CA ALA A 665 -4.13 83.21 -37.71
C ALA A 665 -3.01 83.06 -36.66
N LEU A 666 -2.98 84.03 -35.73
CA LEU A 666 -2.05 84.26 -34.62
C LEU A 666 -2.57 83.69 -33.29
N ALA A 667 -1.66 83.32 -32.39
CA ALA A 667 -1.71 83.51 -30.92
C ALA A 667 -0.49 82.80 -30.29
N ARG A 668 0.25 83.27 -29.27
CA ARG A 668 0.29 84.48 -28.44
C ARG A 668 1.49 84.27 -27.48
N GLY A 669 2.34 85.27 -27.24
CA GLY A 669 3.41 85.13 -26.22
C GLY A 669 4.44 86.25 -26.20
N ALA A 670 4.10 87.33 -25.50
CA ALA A 670 4.93 88.49 -25.21
C ALA A 670 6.09 88.14 -24.25
N VAL A 671 7.32 88.59 -24.54
CA VAL A 671 8.02 89.71 -23.88
C VAL A 671 8.83 89.33 -22.62
N VAL A 672 10.16 89.34 -22.85
CA VAL A 672 11.24 89.96 -22.04
C VAL A 672 11.54 89.38 -20.66
N SER A 673 12.73 88.78 -20.52
CA SER A 673 13.86 89.39 -19.79
C SER A 673 15.13 88.53 -19.91
N SER A 674 16.13 89.05 -20.61
CA SER A 674 17.55 88.79 -20.30
C SER A 674 17.97 89.87 -19.29
N PRO A 675 18.83 89.62 -18.27
CA PRO A 675 20.26 89.51 -18.58
C PRO A 675 21.11 88.61 -17.66
N ARG A 676 22.29 88.29 -18.21
CA ARG A 676 23.62 88.38 -17.57
C ARG A 676 24.36 87.06 -17.29
N ALA A 677 25.31 86.89 -18.20
CA ALA A 677 26.45 85.98 -18.23
C ALA A 677 27.31 85.88 -16.95
N ALA A 678 27.75 84.65 -16.72
CA ALA A 678 29.11 84.21 -16.41
C ALA A 678 29.17 82.73 -16.81
N GLY A 679 30.09 82.15 -17.58
CA GLY A 679 31.37 82.49 -18.17
C GLY A 679 31.99 81.14 -18.61
N SER A 680 32.83 81.14 -19.65
CA SER A 680 33.42 79.99 -20.38
C SER A 680 32.48 79.34 -21.42
N ALA A 681 32.57 79.64 -22.72
CA ALA A 681 33.66 79.46 -23.69
C ALA A 681 33.90 77.99 -24.08
N GLN A 682 33.09 77.46 -25.01
CA GLN A 682 33.54 76.86 -26.28
C GLN A 682 32.37 76.37 -27.14
N ASP A 683 32.51 76.60 -28.45
CA ASP A 683 31.84 75.97 -29.61
C ASP A 683 30.36 76.29 -29.91
N ASP A 684 30.18 77.42 -30.61
CA ASP A 684 29.02 77.73 -31.43
C ASP A 684 29.18 77.13 -32.84
N ALA A 685 28.56 75.97 -33.08
CA ALA A 685 28.13 75.53 -34.42
C ALA A 685 27.00 74.49 -34.35
N SER A 686 26.02 74.66 -33.46
CA SER A 686 24.74 73.93 -33.53
C SER A 686 23.91 74.53 -34.67
N GLY A 687 24.28 74.13 -35.89
CA GLY A 687 23.61 74.54 -37.12
C GLY A 687 22.15 74.10 -37.13
N LEU A 688 21.35 74.80 -37.93
CA LEU A 688 19.92 74.55 -38.16
C LEU A 688 19.55 73.06 -38.28
N ALA A 689 20.46 72.21 -38.79
CA ALA A 689 20.30 70.76 -38.86
C ALA A 689 20.14 70.08 -37.47
N ASP A 690 20.91 70.46 -36.45
CA ASP A 690 20.78 69.90 -35.10
C ASP A 690 19.45 70.32 -34.46
N GLN A 691 18.97 71.54 -34.74
CA GLN A 691 17.66 72.00 -34.27
C GLN A 691 16.50 71.29 -34.98
N TRP A 692 16.69 70.88 -36.25
CA TRP A 692 15.72 70.02 -36.96
C TRP A 692 15.75 68.58 -36.48
N ILE A 693 16.93 68.05 -36.13
CA ILE A 693 17.07 66.71 -35.55
C ILE A 693 16.43 66.67 -34.17
N ASP A 694 16.66 67.66 -33.32
CA ASP A 694 16.02 67.78 -32.01
C ASP A 694 14.49 67.91 -32.14
N PHE A 695 14.00 68.67 -33.12
CA PHE A 695 12.57 68.78 -33.40
C PHE A 695 11.95 67.44 -33.86
N LEU A 696 12.65 66.67 -34.70
CA LEU A 696 12.18 65.35 -35.15
C LEU A 696 12.22 64.30 -34.05
N ILE A 697 13.25 64.32 -33.19
CA ILE A 697 13.32 63.46 -31.99
C ILE A 697 12.18 63.82 -31.03
N GLN A 698 11.89 65.11 -30.87
CA GLN A 698 10.80 65.58 -30.00
C GLN A 698 9.40 65.24 -30.57
N GLN A 699 9.22 65.22 -31.91
CA GLN A 699 8.01 64.71 -32.54
C GLN A 699 7.86 63.19 -32.41
N ALA A 700 8.95 62.43 -32.55
CA ALA A 700 8.94 60.98 -32.39
C ALA A 700 8.60 60.57 -30.95
N ALA A 701 9.22 61.22 -29.96
CA ALA A 701 8.94 60.97 -28.53
C ALA A 701 7.49 61.35 -28.14
N ALA A 702 6.93 62.41 -28.75
CA ALA A 702 5.53 62.79 -28.56
C ALA A 702 4.54 61.79 -29.19
N ALA A 703 4.90 61.17 -30.31
CA ALA A 703 4.10 60.12 -30.95
C ALA A 703 4.13 58.81 -30.15
N GLU A 704 5.29 58.40 -29.63
CA GLU A 704 5.42 57.21 -28.77
C GLU A 704 4.66 57.37 -27.44
N SER A 705 4.75 58.55 -26.80
CA SER A 705 4.01 58.85 -25.58
C SER A 705 2.48 58.84 -25.78
N ALA A 706 2.00 59.22 -26.97
CA ALA A 706 0.58 59.15 -27.33
C ALA A 706 0.11 57.71 -27.58
N GLU A 707 0.99 56.85 -28.09
CA GLU A 707 0.71 55.43 -28.34
C GLU A 707 0.73 54.59 -27.04
N GLU A 708 1.61 54.91 -26.10
CA GLU A 708 1.64 54.29 -24.77
C GLU A 708 0.41 54.65 -23.91
N MET A 709 -0.05 55.90 -23.97
CA MET A 709 -1.30 56.35 -23.34
C MET A 709 -2.53 55.65 -23.95
N ALA A 710 -2.50 55.30 -25.24
CA ALA A 710 -3.56 54.52 -25.90
C ALA A 710 -3.54 53.03 -25.51
N LYS A 711 -2.36 52.45 -25.24
CA LYS A 711 -2.21 51.05 -24.78
C LYS A 711 -2.57 50.86 -23.31
N GLN A 712 -2.32 51.84 -22.44
CA GLN A 712 -2.70 51.78 -21.02
C GLN A 712 -4.21 51.94 -20.77
N ASN A 713 -4.94 52.67 -21.63
CA ASN A 713 -6.40 52.80 -21.53
C ASN A 713 -7.19 51.65 -22.17
N GLY A 714 -6.52 50.63 -22.74
CA GLY A 714 -7.13 49.52 -23.48
C GLY A 714 -7.48 48.26 -22.68
N LYS A 715 -7.16 48.16 -21.39
CA LYS A 715 -7.51 47.01 -20.52
C LYS A 715 -7.72 47.52 -19.08
N PRO A 716 -8.96 47.50 -18.54
CA PRO A 716 -9.45 46.25 -17.92
C PRO A 716 -10.98 46.05 -18.04
N GLY A 717 -11.44 44.87 -18.45
CA GLY A 717 -12.89 44.60 -18.51
C GLY A 717 -13.32 43.16 -18.72
N ALA A 718 -12.46 42.17 -18.44
CA ALA A 718 -12.80 40.76 -18.71
C ALA A 718 -12.71 39.82 -17.50
N GLU A 719 -12.22 40.27 -16.33
CA GLU A 719 -12.03 39.37 -15.18
C GLU A 719 -13.07 39.52 -14.05
N GLN A 720 -14.04 40.44 -14.18
CA GLN A 720 -15.06 40.66 -13.14
C GLN A 720 -16.37 39.88 -13.35
N TRP A 721 -16.58 39.23 -14.50
CA TRP A 721 -17.84 38.52 -14.80
C TRP A 721 -17.79 37.01 -14.52
N SER A 722 -16.63 36.41 -14.21
CA SER A 722 -16.50 34.96 -14.01
C SER A 722 -16.65 34.49 -12.56
N ARG A 723 -16.84 35.39 -11.58
CA ARG A 723 -17.03 35.03 -10.15
C ARG A 723 -18.47 35.07 -9.64
N GLN A 724 -19.46 35.31 -10.51
CA GLN A 724 -20.88 35.37 -10.10
C GLN A 724 -21.73 34.18 -10.59
N ALA A 725 -21.08 33.09 -10.98
CA ALA A 725 -21.74 31.83 -11.33
C ALA A 725 -20.98 30.63 -10.74
N ARG A 726 -20.98 30.52 -9.40
CA ARG A 726 -20.91 29.26 -8.66
C ARG A 726 -21.72 29.40 -7.38
#